data_AF-A0A316TJE7-F1
#
_entry.id   AF-A0A316TJE7-F1
#
_cell.length_a   1.000
_cell.length_b   1.000
_cell.length_c   1.000
_cell.angle_alpha   90.00
_cell.angle_beta   90.00
_cell.angle_gamma   90.00
#
_symmetry.space_group_name_H-M   'P 1'
#
loop_
_entity.id
_entity.type
_entity.pdbx_description
1 polymer ?
#
loop_
_entity_poly.entity_id
_entity_poly.type
_entity_poly.pdbx_seq_one_letter_code
_entity_poly.pdbx_strand_id
1 'polypeptide(L)'
;MFPRTTRRGIASSRLLTGLTTAAFAAALLTLPATHSSAAPTAAAATAAAAVKPDRSLVRQTEGGRSTVVFGSGRYLTKPSGRPAGQVALDYLRRNHTVFALSSREAATFKVRSALVTPHDRATHLEIDQVVDGIRVDGGGLVALVDARGRLVMIGGRSGVLDTSGTTRLTAGQAIGLAARRGGAGTTKAPRGSQTKTDGRHTYPNPYADDVRDPSPVTAELVWHLRADRSLRLAWRTEVEVSSESWDTSLIDASTGTFIQHESLYHHSGPEGNVYTTEHPGVAGATQQVVPFTGINGSWVTDDNTSGNNVDAYRDRDNSSANDEYQPTAADQHFNYTFTDAWQTATDVTDVGALDADQDPAITQLFYYVNDMHDWLWGYGFDEASGNFQVSNPSGDGTGGDPVLAEAQDGWDFGCVDNKGTPAPGDDEDIRCLNNANFGTSHADGSTARMQMYMWVTAGNNPSRDGSMDGDVIAHEIGHGVAERLLPAGLSNAVTQSGGMSEGYSDALSFLRWGDAVIGDYATSNTATGVRGVAYDTSNRTYGTYNTSAGSPHDNGEIWATMLYDVRENLGIATTTQLVLDGMRNTANSPTPTFIDGRTGILAADMTNNGGANQCAIWSAFAENGLGVNAVSNGLHAAQTDNFDMPPECLPTADAGGPYSTDEGVDVTLDGSASTAGSGASAGALASYAWDLDGDGQYDDATGVSPTFTDVGQDGSFTVGLEVTDEFGNTDEDTATVTVDNVSPTVSIDPIPVVDEHDTTTITGTITDPGWEEDLQATIDFDDGAGPQPLSGTLENTRPDATLAFSVDHQYGDNGSFTVEVVGSDDDTSTSASSTAGVDNVDPTAVIDDSGAETYGGQSAFVVHAGEDLTVPVGSEDPGSDDLAFEWAWGDGATDTVVSLVNPPLPDPSPSPSVQPRDITEEATHAYVEACLYQLGVTVTDDDGGSANDDAVVLITGNADDRGNDAFWKNQIKHVGKPRNYTAAELECFLSIVGYLSTVFDESTDASTLALARDVLEGKSSPKGEARKLEQELLAAWLNFAAGSYDLDSVVQRHKPKGTTTFVELVGQAEAVRLDPTSTEKELKEQRENLNQVNNH
;
A
#
# COMPACT_ATOMS: atom_id res chain seq x y z
N MET A 1 -58.96 0.44 68.87
CA MET A 1 -60.36 0.65 69.31
C MET A 1 -61.30 0.01 68.29
N PHE A 2 -62.30 -0.75 68.75
CA PHE A 2 -63.57 -1.01 68.01
C PHE A 2 -64.60 0.09 68.40
N PRO A 3 -65.82 0.22 67.80
CA PRO A 3 -66.56 -0.63 66.83
C PRO A 3 -66.91 0.11 65.50
N ARG A 4 -67.45 -0.46 64.41
CA ARG A 4 -68.44 -1.52 64.08
C ARG A 4 -69.93 -1.11 64.19
N THR A 5 -70.73 -1.57 63.21
CA THR A 5 -72.22 -1.54 63.02
C THR A 5 -72.73 -0.45 62.03
N THR A 6 -73.79 -0.64 61.22
CA THR A 6 -74.95 -1.59 61.25
C THR A 6 -75.31 -2.22 59.88
N ARG A 7 -76.26 -3.18 59.87
CA ARG A 7 -76.84 -3.92 58.70
C ARG A 7 -78.35 -3.62 58.53
N ARG A 8 -78.88 -4.02 57.35
CA ARG A 8 -80.28 -4.43 56.98
C ARG A 8 -81.03 -3.39 56.13
N GLY A 9 -81.80 -3.76 55.09
CA GLY A 9 -81.94 -5.07 54.40
C GLY A 9 -83.35 -5.32 53.80
N ILE A 10 -83.50 -6.47 53.11
CA ILE A 10 -84.76 -7.20 52.79
C ILE A 10 -85.60 -6.57 51.63
N ALA A 11 -85.51 -7.07 50.39
CA ALA A 11 -86.20 -8.23 49.75
C ALA A 11 -87.59 -7.85 49.14
N SER A 12 -88.24 -8.60 48.22
CA SER A 12 -88.13 -10.05 47.94
C SER A 12 -88.84 -10.47 46.64
N SER A 13 -88.41 -11.62 46.06
CA SER A 13 -89.29 -12.69 45.50
C SER A 13 -90.03 -12.47 44.14
N ARG A 14 -90.30 -13.50 43.28
CA ARG A 14 -90.01 -14.96 43.31
C ARG A 14 -90.43 -15.74 42.03
N LEU A 15 -90.04 -17.04 42.01
CA LEU A 15 -90.58 -18.23 41.28
C LEU A 15 -90.25 -18.34 39.75
N LEU A 16 -90.03 -19.52 39.11
CA LEU A 16 -89.57 -20.85 39.60
C LEU A 16 -89.17 -21.85 38.46
N THR A 17 -88.19 -22.73 38.75
CA THR A 17 -88.00 -24.15 38.30
C THR A 17 -88.10 -24.64 36.83
N GLY A 18 -87.11 -25.48 36.45
CA GLY A 18 -87.20 -26.57 35.46
C GLY A 18 -85.96 -27.49 35.53
N LEU A 19 -86.10 -28.82 35.38
CA LEU A 19 -85.06 -29.82 35.70
C LEU A 19 -84.45 -30.59 34.49
N THR A 20 -83.15 -30.91 34.61
CA THR A 20 -82.42 -32.14 34.19
C THR A 20 -82.51 -32.77 32.77
N THR A 21 -81.34 -32.80 32.11
CA THR A 21 -80.69 -33.92 31.37
C THR A 21 -81.33 -34.64 30.16
N ALA A 22 -80.49 -34.67 29.09
CA ALA A 22 -80.26 -35.76 28.12
C ALA A 22 -81.19 -35.96 26.90
N ALA A 23 -80.69 -35.59 25.71
CA ALA A 23 -80.66 -36.45 24.51
C ALA A 23 -79.66 -35.92 23.45
N PHE A 24 -78.99 -36.83 22.74
CA PHE A 24 -78.18 -36.54 21.54
C PHE A 24 -79.07 -36.21 20.32
N ALA A 25 -78.62 -35.28 19.46
CA ALA A 25 -78.44 -35.46 18.00
C ALA A 25 -78.72 -34.19 17.14
N ALA A 26 -77.66 -33.74 16.47
CA ALA A 26 -77.60 -33.15 15.11
C ALA A 26 -78.37 -31.86 14.70
N ALA A 27 -77.65 -31.06 13.90
CA ALA A 27 -78.11 -30.12 12.85
C ALA A 27 -78.43 -28.64 13.20
N LEU A 28 -77.34 -27.85 13.26
CA LEU A 28 -77.07 -26.61 12.50
C LEU A 28 -77.97 -25.33 12.61
N LEU A 29 -77.24 -24.20 12.60
CA LEU A 29 -77.61 -22.81 12.26
C LEU A 29 -78.34 -21.96 13.34
N THR A 30 -77.88 -20.76 13.73
CA THR A 30 -76.55 -20.08 13.66
C THR A 30 -76.59 -18.84 14.57
N LEU A 31 -75.42 -18.34 15.01
CA LEU A 31 -75.16 -17.21 15.96
C LEU A 31 -75.09 -17.68 17.43
N PRO A 32 -74.00 -17.32 18.14
CA PRO A 32 -73.92 -16.00 18.77
C PRO A 32 -72.56 -15.30 18.62
N ALA A 33 -72.49 -14.07 19.15
CA ALA A 33 -71.26 -13.30 19.29
C ALA A 33 -70.30 -13.92 20.33
N THR A 34 -69.00 -13.79 20.06
CA THR A 34 -67.93 -13.92 21.06
C THR A 34 -66.95 -12.78 20.85
N HIS A 35 -66.88 -11.83 21.80
CA HIS A 35 -65.65 -11.08 22.00
C HIS A 35 -64.70 -11.95 22.81
N SER A 36 -63.73 -12.54 22.12
CA SER A 36 -62.53 -13.14 22.71
C SER A 36 -61.36 -12.38 22.11
N SER A 37 -60.58 -11.69 22.93
CA SER A 37 -59.26 -11.21 22.54
C SER A 37 -58.39 -12.43 22.23
N ALA A 38 -58.11 -12.64 20.95
CA ALA A 38 -57.08 -13.58 20.52
C ALA A 38 -55.80 -12.77 20.27
N ALA A 39 -54.73 -13.09 20.99
CA ALA A 39 -53.41 -12.57 20.67
C ALA A 39 -53.04 -12.95 19.22
N PRO A 40 -52.34 -12.09 18.46
CA PRO A 40 -51.96 -12.40 17.09
C PRO A 40 -51.06 -13.63 17.05
N THR A 41 -51.46 -14.63 16.26
CA THR A 41 -50.67 -15.86 16.10
C THR A 41 -49.34 -15.57 15.42
N ALA A 42 -48.26 -16.14 15.94
CA ALA A 42 -46.87 -15.96 15.49
C ALA A 42 -46.57 -16.29 14.00
N ALA A 43 -47.56 -16.76 13.23
CA ALA A 43 -47.46 -17.02 11.79
C ALA A 43 -47.63 -15.77 10.90
N ALA A 44 -48.04 -14.63 11.45
CA ALA A 44 -48.14 -13.36 10.70
C ALA A 44 -46.86 -12.50 10.78
N ALA A 45 -46.10 -12.61 11.88
CA ALA A 45 -44.86 -11.86 12.09
C ALA A 45 -43.69 -12.38 11.22
N THR A 46 -43.70 -13.65 10.83
CA THR A 46 -42.61 -14.33 10.12
C THR A 46 -42.64 -14.18 8.59
N ALA A 47 -43.48 -13.32 8.03
CA ALA A 47 -43.56 -13.06 6.59
C ALA A 47 -42.97 -11.71 6.13
N ALA A 48 -42.56 -10.84 7.07
CA ALA A 48 -41.91 -9.57 6.77
C ALA A 48 -40.36 -9.68 6.75
N ALA A 49 -39.79 -10.63 7.50
CA ALA A 49 -38.35 -10.79 7.67
C ALA A 49 -37.74 -11.78 6.65
N ALA A 50 -37.72 -11.44 5.35
CA ALA A 50 -36.91 -12.11 4.32
C ALA A 50 -36.87 -11.38 2.96
N VAL A 51 -36.53 -10.09 2.93
CA VAL A 51 -36.15 -9.40 1.69
C VAL A 51 -34.87 -8.61 1.96
N LYS A 52 -33.75 -9.01 1.36
CA LYS A 52 -32.51 -8.20 1.38
C LYS A 52 -32.83 -6.80 0.85
N PRO A 53 -32.34 -5.71 1.46
CA PRO A 53 -32.60 -4.36 0.98
C PRO A 53 -32.06 -4.20 -0.43
N ASP A 54 -32.97 -4.12 -1.39
CA ASP A 54 -32.63 -3.88 -2.78
C ASP A 54 -32.36 -2.38 -2.94
N ARG A 55 -31.07 -2.00 -2.91
CA ARG A 55 -30.60 -0.59 -3.00
C ARG A 55 -31.13 0.18 -4.22
N SER A 56 -31.73 -0.49 -5.21
CA SER A 56 -32.39 0.14 -6.37
C SER A 56 -33.91 0.35 -6.23
N LEU A 57 -34.47 0.19 -5.03
CA LEU A 57 -35.91 0.28 -4.77
C LEU A 57 -36.19 1.14 -3.53
N VAL A 58 -36.26 2.45 -3.74
CA VAL A 58 -36.54 3.44 -2.70
C VAL A 58 -37.97 3.26 -2.19
N ARG A 59 -38.10 3.18 -0.87
CA ARG A 59 -39.37 3.09 -0.16
C ARG A 59 -39.41 4.23 0.84
N GLN A 60 -40.34 5.16 0.66
CA GLN A 60 -40.73 6.01 1.79
C GLN A 60 -41.63 5.19 2.70
N THR A 61 -41.43 5.28 4.01
CA THR A 61 -42.14 4.46 5.00
C THR A 61 -42.75 5.30 6.11
N GLU A 62 -43.89 4.85 6.63
CA GLU A 62 -44.66 5.47 7.72
C GLU A 62 -45.19 4.33 8.59
N GLY A 63 -44.77 4.24 9.86
CA GLY A 63 -45.15 3.13 10.75
C GLY A 63 -44.85 1.73 10.18
N GLY A 64 -43.69 1.57 9.52
CA GLY A 64 -43.25 0.29 8.93
C GLY A 64 -43.92 -0.14 7.62
N ARG A 65 -44.87 0.63 7.06
CA ARG A 65 -45.47 0.37 5.73
C ARG A 65 -44.80 1.22 4.65
N SER A 66 -44.69 0.74 3.40
CA SER A 66 -44.27 1.62 2.29
C SER A 66 -45.41 2.52 1.84
N THR A 67 -45.23 3.84 1.94
CA THR A 67 -46.15 4.87 1.45
C THR A 67 -45.90 5.19 -0.02
N VAL A 68 -44.63 5.23 -0.43
CA VAL A 68 -44.22 5.35 -1.84
C VAL A 68 -43.22 4.24 -2.17
N VAL A 69 -43.40 3.60 -3.32
CA VAL A 69 -42.44 2.67 -3.91
C VAL A 69 -41.96 3.26 -5.23
N PHE A 70 -40.65 3.48 -5.34
CA PHE A 70 -39.98 4.04 -6.52
C PHE A 70 -38.77 3.18 -6.90
N GLY A 71 -38.58 2.93 -8.19
CA GLY A 71 -37.39 2.25 -8.68
C GLY A 71 -36.26 3.25 -8.98
N SER A 72 -35.35 3.45 -8.04
CA SER A 72 -34.15 4.24 -8.29
C SER A 72 -33.20 3.45 -9.20
N GLY A 73 -33.01 3.92 -10.42
CA GLY A 73 -32.20 3.24 -11.45
C GLY A 73 -32.90 2.10 -12.21
N ARG A 74 -34.17 1.77 -11.93
CA ARG A 74 -34.92 0.72 -12.66
C ARG A 74 -36.44 0.90 -12.61
N TYR A 75 -37.18 0.11 -13.40
CA TYR A 75 -38.64 0.10 -13.37
C TYR A 75 -39.19 -0.97 -12.42
N LEU A 76 -40.32 -0.69 -11.77
CA LEU A 76 -41.03 -1.63 -10.87
C LEU A 76 -41.69 -2.80 -11.62
N THR A 77 -41.90 -2.68 -12.93
CA THR A 77 -42.40 -3.75 -13.79
C THR A 77 -41.66 -3.83 -15.13
N LYS A 78 -41.69 -5.03 -15.73
CA LYS A 78 -41.27 -5.25 -17.13
C LYS A 78 -42.23 -4.54 -18.10
N PRO A 79 -41.82 -4.22 -19.34
CA PRO A 79 -42.68 -3.65 -20.38
C PRO A 79 -44.00 -4.41 -20.56
N SER A 80 -45.08 -3.68 -20.87
CA SER A 80 -46.43 -4.23 -20.95
C SER A 80 -47.26 -3.50 -21.99
N GLY A 81 -47.99 -4.24 -22.84
CA GLY A 81 -48.98 -3.68 -23.76
C GLY A 81 -50.36 -3.45 -23.14
N ARG A 82 -50.53 -3.70 -21.84
CA ARG A 82 -51.83 -3.53 -21.14
C ARG A 82 -52.05 -2.06 -20.76
N PRO A 83 -53.31 -1.60 -20.61
CA PRO A 83 -53.61 -0.23 -20.17
C PRO A 83 -52.86 0.11 -18.88
N ALA A 84 -52.25 1.29 -18.81
CA ALA A 84 -51.42 1.75 -17.68
C ALA A 84 -52.09 1.52 -16.31
N GLY A 85 -53.37 1.88 -16.21
CA GLY A 85 -54.18 1.64 -15.01
C GLY A 85 -54.25 0.19 -14.53
N GLN A 86 -54.25 -0.78 -15.46
CA GLN A 86 -54.16 -2.20 -15.11
C GLN A 86 -52.75 -2.61 -14.68
N VAL A 87 -51.70 -2.02 -15.26
CA VAL A 87 -50.31 -2.29 -14.85
C VAL A 87 -50.10 -1.88 -13.40
N ALA A 88 -50.56 -0.68 -13.02
CA ALA A 88 -50.48 -0.18 -11.65
C ALA A 88 -51.34 -1.01 -10.67
N LEU A 89 -52.62 -1.26 -10.98
CA LEU A 89 -53.50 -2.04 -10.10
C LEU A 89 -53.05 -3.49 -9.93
N ASP A 90 -52.54 -4.14 -10.97
CA ASP A 90 -52.03 -5.50 -10.87
C ASP A 90 -50.68 -5.56 -10.15
N TYR A 91 -49.88 -4.48 -10.16
CA TYR A 91 -48.71 -4.37 -9.28
C TYR A 91 -49.14 -4.23 -7.81
N LEU A 92 -50.04 -3.29 -7.50
CA LEU A 92 -50.58 -3.09 -6.15
C LEU A 92 -51.15 -4.39 -5.57
N ARG A 93 -51.99 -5.09 -6.33
CA ARG A 93 -52.66 -6.33 -5.88
C ARG A 93 -51.71 -7.51 -5.71
N ARG A 94 -50.59 -7.57 -6.43
CA ARG A 94 -49.57 -8.61 -6.23
C ARG A 94 -48.63 -8.30 -5.08
N ASN A 95 -48.42 -7.02 -4.76
CA ASN A 95 -47.51 -6.55 -3.72
C ASN A 95 -48.26 -5.93 -2.53
N HIS A 96 -49.51 -6.33 -2.27
CA HIS A 96 -50.38 -5.63 -1.32
C HIS A 96 -49.81 -5.56 0.12
N THR A 97 -49.01 -6.55 0.51
CA THR A 97 -48.31 -6.59 1.80
C THR A 97 -47.27 -5.48 1.96
N VAL A 98 -46.64 -5.01 0.88
CA VAL A 98 -45.67 -3.89 0.90
C VAL A 98 -46.33 -2.58 1.37
N PHE A 99 -47.61 -2.39 1.04
CA PHE A 99 -48.41 -1.24 1.43
C PHE A 99 -49.18 -1.46 2.74
N ALA A 100 -48.88 -2.55 3.46
CA ALA A 100 -49.65 -3.03 4.62
C ALA A 100 -51.16 -3.11 4.35
N LEU A 101 -51.54 -3.68 3.20
CA LEU A 101 -52.92 -3.96 2.81
C LEU A 101 -53.17 -5.48 2.78
N SER A 102 -54.39 -5.90 3.10
CA SER A 102 -54.92 -7.21 2.72
C SER A 102 -55.28 -7.26 1.24
N SER A 103 -55.43 -8.46 0.69
CA SER A 103 -55.89 -8.64 -0.70
C SER A 103 -57.30 -8.06 -0.93
N ARG A 104 -58.13 -7.98 0.13
CA ARG A 104 -59.47 -7.38 0.07
C ARG A 104 -59.40 -5.86 -0.03
N GLU A 105 -58.51 -5.22 0.73
CA GLU A 105 -58.29 -3.77 0.65
C GLU A 105 -57.66 -3.36 -0.68
N ALA A 106 -56.63 -4.07 -1.15
CA ALA A 106 -56.03 -3.81 -2.47
C ALA A 106 -57.02 -3.98 -3.65
N ALA A 107 -58.13 -4.71 -3.47
CA ALA A 107 -59.20 -4.81 -4.44
C ALA A 107 -60.15 -3.59 -4.46
N THR A 108 -60.16 -2.76 -3.41
CA THR A 108 -61.01 -1.54 -3.34
C THR A 108 -60.48 -0.38 -4.20
N PHE A 109 -59.23 -0.46 -4.66
CA PHE A 109 -58.60 0.56 -5.49
C PHE A 109 -59.09 0.53 -6.95
N LYS A 110 -59.41 1.72 -7.47
CA LYS A 110 -59.93 1.97 -8.83
C LYS A 110 -59.25 3.19 -9.44
N VAL A 111 -58.89 3.11 -10.71
CA VAL A 111 -58.36 4.28 -11.44
C VAL A 111 -59.46 5.33 -11.57
N ARG A 112 -59.21 6.53 -11.04
CA ARG A 112 -60.08 7.71 -11.15
C ARG A 112 -59.78 8.46 -12.45
N SER A 113 -58.51 8.79 -12.68
CA SER A 113 -58.04 9.54 -13.83
C SER A 113 -56.81 8.88 -14.46
N ALA A 114 -56.61 9.12 -15.75
CA ALA A 114 -55.41 8.70 -16.48
C ALA A 114 -55.06 9.80 -17.49
N LEU A 115 -53.98 10.54 -17.23
CA LEU A 115 -53.50 11.63 -18.07
C LEU A 115 -52.23 11.18 -18.80
N VAL A 116 -52.23 11.25 -20.13
CA VAL A 116 -51.04 10.97 -20.95
C VAL A 116 -50.33 12.28 -21.26
N THR A 117 -49.08 12.42 -20.81
CA THR A 117 -48.24 13.58 -21.08
C THR A 117 -47.79 13.60 -22.54
N PRO A 118 -47.99 14.69 -23.31
CA PRO A 118 -47.74 14.67 -24.76
C PRO A 118 -46.28 14.48 -25.17
N HIS A 119 -45.32 14.91 -24.35
CA HIS A 119 -43.90 15.05 -24.72
C HIS A 119 -43.10 13.75 -24.55
N ASP A 120 -43.32 13.01 -23.46
CA ASP A 120 -42.65 11.76 -23.10
C ASP A 120 -43.55 10.52 -23.24
N ARG A 121 -44.87 10.73 -23.43
CA ARG A 121 -45.91 9.70 -23.52
C ARG A 121 -46.09 8.88 -22.23
N ALA A 122 -45.62 9.37 -21.09
CA ALA A 122 -45.93 8.75 -19.80
C ALA A 122 -47.43 8.89 -19.49
N THR A 123 -47.95 7.99 -18.65
CA THR A 123 -49.32 8.01 -18.15
C THR A 123 -49.29 8.21 -16.64
N HIS A 124 -49.74 9.38 -16.21
CA HIS A 124 -50.00 9.70 -14.81
C HIS A 124 -51.39 9.16 -14.45
N LEU A 125 -51.48 8.42 -13.35
CA LEU A 125 -52.70 7.77 -12.88
C LEU A 125 -53.03 8.27 -11.47
N GLU A 126 -54.27 8.72 -11.27
CA GLU A 126 -54.88 8.83 -9.94
C GLU A 126 -55.73 7.57 -9.68
N ILE A 127 -55.56 6.97 -8.52
CA ILE A 127 -56.21 5.71 -8.13
C ILE A 127 -56.87 5.90 -6.77
N ASP A 128 -58.19 5.99 -6.74
CA ASP A 128 -58.97 6.10 -5.51
C ASP A 128 -59.12 4.77 -4.80
N GLN A 129 -59.11 4.80 -3.46
CA GLN A 129 -59.73 3.75 -2.67
C GLN A 129 -61.24 3.98 -2.59
N VAL A 130 -62.04 2.96 -2.94
CA VAL A 130 -63.51 3.04 -2.93
C VAL A 130 -64.11 1.89 -2.13
N VAL A 131 -64.60 2.20 -0.93
CA VAL A 131 -65.16 1.25 0.03
C VAL A 131 -66.68 1.40 0.06
N ASP A 132 -67.41 0.31 -0.19
CA ASP A 132 -68.87 0.26 -0.27
C ASP A 132 -69.51 1.28 -1.24
N GLY A 133 -68.76 1.65 -2.29
CA GLY A 133 -69.18 2.64 -3.29
C GLY A 133 -68.88 4.09 -2.91
N ILE A 134 -68.35 4.33 -1.71
CA ILE A 134 -67.97 5.64 -1.19
C ILE A 134 -66.45 5.81 -1.31
N ARG A 135 -65.99 6.98 -1.76
CA ARG A 135 -64.57 7.31 -1.90
C ARG A 135 -63.93 7.53 -0.53
N VAL A 136 -62.69 7.10 -0.35
CA VAL A 136 -61.88 7.49 0.81
C VAL A 136 -61.26 8.86 0.56
N ASP A 137 -61.51 9.82 1.45
CA ASP A 137 -60.89 11.14 1.41
C ASP A 137 -59.51 11.09 2.04
N GLY A 138 -58.52 11.65 1.34
CA GLY A 138 -57.10 11.38 1.61
C GLY A 138 -56.63 9.95 1.29
N GLY A 139 -57.52 9.02 0.92
CA GLY A 139 -57.19 7.62 0.62
C GLY A 139 -57.13 7.32 -0.88
N GLY A 140 -55.95 7.47 -1.46
CA GLY A 140 -55.68 7.20 -2.86
C GLY A 140 -54.19 7.07 -3.14
N LEU A 141 -53.88 6.51 -4.30
CA LEU A 141 -52.51 6.34 -4.82
C LEU A 141 -52.33 7.10 -6.13
N VAL A 142 -51.15 7.64 -6.33
CA VAL A 142 -50.64 8.04 -7.64
C VAL A 142 -49.76 6.94 -8.21
N ALA A 143 -49.77 6.76 -9.53
CA ALA A 143 -48.86 5.86 -10.23
C ALA A 143 -48.42 6.44 -11.57
N LEU A 144 -47.14 6.26 -11.91
CA LEU A 144 -46.57 6.71 -13.17
C LEU A 144 -46.16 5.49 -14.01
N VAL A 145 -46.68 5.40 -15.23
CA VAL A 145 -46.37 4.34 -16.18
C VAL A 145 -45.77 4.94 -17.44
N ASP A 146 -44.60 4.48 -17.88
CA ASP A 146 -43.91 5.04 -19.04
C ASP A 146 -44.57 4.66 -20.39
N ALA A 147 -44.07 5.25 -21.47
CA ALA A 147 -44.50 4.99 -22.85
C ALA A 147 -44.43 3.51 -23.30
N ARG A 148 -43.72 2.64 -22.57
CA ARG A 148 -43.56 1.20 -22.83
C ARG A 148 -44.37 0.34 -21.85
N GLY A 149 -45.25 0.95 -21.06
CA GLY A 149 -46.10 0.27 -20.08
C GLY A 149 -45.36 -0.24 -18.84
N ARG A 150 -44.21 0.35 -18.51
CA ARG A 150 -43.44 0.05 -17.30
C ARG A 150 -43.82 0.99 -16.16
N LEU A 151 -44.13 0.44 -15.00
CA LEU A 151 -44.42 1.21 -13.78
C LEU A 151 -43.10 1.81 -13.24
N VAL A 152 -43.07 3.13 -13.03
CA VAL A 152 -41.93 3.90 -12.52
C VAL A 152 -42.05 4.07 -11.00
N MET A 153 -43.21 4.55 -10.55
CA MET A 153 -43.56 4.71 -9.14
C MET A 153 -45.02 4.32 -8.91
N ILE A 154 -45.33 3.96 -7.67
CA ILE A 154 -46.69 3.91 -7.13
C ILE A 154 -46.65 4.25 -5.64
N GLY A 155 -47.52 5.13 -5.17
CA GLY A 155 -47.52 5.57 -3.77
C GLY A 155 -48.71 6.43 -3.39
N GLY A 156 -48.94 6.57 -2.10
CA GLY A 156 -50.03 7.35 -1.50
C GLY A 156 -50.52 6.77 -0.17
N ARG A 157 -51.68 7.23 0.29
CA ARG A 157 -52.28 6.83 1.58
C ARG A 157 -53.44 5.87 1.36
N SER A 158 -53.68 5.00 2.34
CA SER A 158 -54.67 3.92 2.23
C SER A 158 -55.28 3.55 3.58
N GLY A 159 -56.61 3.47 3.62
CA GLY A 159 -57.36 2.98 4.77
C GLY A 159 -57.46 1.46 4.81
N VAL A 160 -57.68 0.94 6.01
CA VAL A 160 -58.08 -0.45 6.25
C VAL A 160 -59.61 -0.57 6.24
N LEU A 161 -60.14 -1.79 6.09
CA LEU A 161 -61.58 -2.05 6.11
C LEU A 161 -62.19 -2.10 7.53
N ASP A 162 -61.67 -1.29 8.44
CA ASP A 162 -62.30 -0.97 9.72
C ASP A 162 -63.09 0.35 9.56
N THR A 163 -64.41 0.25 9.45
CA THR A 163 -65.29 1.37 9.09
C THR A 163 -66.26 1.71 10.22
N SER A 164 -66.41 3.01 10.52
CA SER A 164 -67.34 3.48 11.56
C SER A 164 -68.15 4.71 11.14
N GLY A 165 -69.36 4.85 11.70
CA GLY A 165 -70.23 6.02 11.52
C GLY A 165 -71.55 5.74 10.81
N THR A 166 -72.47 6.71 10.85
CA THR A 166 -73.81 6.63 10.24
C THR A 166 -74.23 8.01 9.74
N THR A 167 -74.91 8.10 8.59
CA THR A 167 -75.45 9.38 8.07
C THR A 167 -76.64 9.88 8.87
N ARG A 168 -76.39 10.64 9.94
CA ARG A 168 -77.43 11.38 10.69
C ARG A 168 -77.68 12.77 10.12
N LEU A 169 -76.66 13.38 9.54
CA LEU A 169 -76.77 14.63 8.79
C LEU A 169 -77.07 14.37 7.31
N THR A 170 -77.95 15.19 6.74
CA THR A 170 -78.12 15.31 5.28
C THR A 170 -77.07 16.27 4.70
N ALA A 171 -76.76 16.11 3.40
CA ALA A 171 -75.87 17.00 2.64
C ALA A 171 -76.15 18.50 2.87
N GLY A 172 -77.43 18.92 2.82
CA GLY A 172 -77.82 20.31 3.05
C GLY A 172 -77.66 20.79 4.50
N GLN A 173 -77.67 19.88 5.49
CA GLN A 173 -77.36 20.22 6.89
C GLN A 173 -75.85 20.36 7.11
N ALA A 174 -75.02 19.53 6.46
CA ALA A 174 -73.57 19.66 6.48
C ALA A 174 -73.13 20.99 5.84
N ILE A 175 -73.67 21.32 4.66
CA ILE A 175 -73.44 22.64 4.02
C ILE A 175 -73.89 23.79 4.93
N GLY A 176 -75.05 23.67 5.57
CA GLY A 176 -75.53 24.69 6.53
C GLY A 176 -74.71 24.78 7.83
N LEU A 177 -73.85 23.81 8.13
CA LEU A 177 -72.85 23.89 9.21
C LEU A 177 -71.58 24.60 8.69
N ALA A 178 -71.04 24.18 7.54
CA ALA A 178 -69.88 24.81 6.90
C ALA A 178 -70.12 26.30 6.61
N ALA A 179 -71.25 26.65 6.00
CA ALA A 179 -71.62 28.05 5.74
C ALA A 179 -71.64 28.92 7.02
N ARG A 180 -72.06 28.37 8.16
CA ARG A 180 -72.03 29.10 9.44
C ARG A 180 -70.61 29.29 9.97
N ARG A 181 -69.68 28.37 9.68
CA ARG A 181 -68.28 28.48 10.08
C ARG A 181 -67.57 29.57 9.23
N GLY A 182 -67.79 29.59 7.92
CA GLY A 182 -67.37 30.67 7.02
C GLY A 182 -68.19 31.99 7.13
N GLY A 183 -68.85 32.25 8.25
CA GLY A 183 -69.47 33.55 8.54
C GLY A 183 -70.83 33.87 7.88
N ALA A 184 -71.53 32.92 7.26
CA ALA A 184 -72.74 33.22 6.49
C ALA A 184 -73.88 33.80 7.33
N GLY A 185 -74.38 34.98 6.94
CA GLY A 185 -75.49 35.68 7.60
C GLY A 185 -76.85 34.96 7.54
N THR A 186 -76.99 33.90 6.73
CA THR A 186 -78.24 33.10 6.61
C THR A 186 -78.00 31.62 6.94
N THR A 187 -78.80 31.08 7.87
CA THR A 187 -78.62 29.75 8.45
C THR A 187 -79.44 28.63 7.79
N LYS A 188 -80.09 28.92 6.65
CA LYS A 188 -80.99 27.96 5.97
C LYS A 188 -80.18 26.99 5.11
N ALA A 189 -80.51 25.70 5.18
CA ALA A 189 -79.98 24.69 4.27
C ALA A 189 -80.39 24.98 2.80
N PRO A 190 -79.52 24.71 1.82
CA PRO A 190 -79.77 25.02 0.42
C PRO A 190 -80.86 24.11 -0.17
N ARG A 191 -81.51 24.53 -1.25
CA ARG A 191 -82.65 23.82 -1.87
C ARG A 191 -82.40 23.56 -3.36
N GLY A 192 -82.85 22.40 -3.84
CA GLY A 192 -82.81 22.05 -5.27
C GLY A 192 -81.50 21.41 -5.74
N SER A 193 -81.02 20.39 -5.03
CA SER A 193 -79.79 19.68 -5.41
C SER A 193 -79.88 18.92 -6.72
N GLN A 194 -78.73 18.80 -7.37
CA GLN A 194 -78.44 17.77 -8.37
C GLN A 194 -77.34 16.85 -7.81
N THR A 195 -77.45 15.54 -8.03
CA THR A 195 -76.40 14.57 -7.67
C THR A 195 -75.58 14.26 -8.92
N LYS A 196 -74.27 14.46 -8.85
CA LYS A 196 -73.31 14.14 -9.90
C LYS A 196 -72.99 12.63 -9.92
N THR A 197 -72.38 12.17 -11.01
CA THR A 197 -72.02 10.76 -11.24
C THR A 197 -70.91 10.23 -10.31
N ASP A 198 -70.21 11.11 -9.63
CA ASP A 198 -69.20 10.85 -8.59
C ASP A 198 -69.79 10.70 -7.18
N GLY A 199 -71.11 10.92 -7.02
CA GLY A 199 -71.80 10.91 -5.73
C GLY A 199 -71.88 12.27 -5.01
N ARG A 200 -71.26 13.33 -5.57
CA ARG A 200 -71.32 14.68 -5.01
C ARG A 200 -72.70 15.31 -5.24
N HIS A 201 -73.29 15.86 -4.18
CA HIS A 201 -74.46 16.72 -4.27
C HIS A 201 -74.03 18.16 -4.51
N THR A 202 -74.64 18.83 -5.49
CA THR A 202 -74.40 20.24 -5.81
C THR A 202 -75.72 21.02 -5.70
N TYR A 203 -75.68 22.19 -5.09
CA TYR A 203 -76.83 23.08 -4.91
C TYR A 203 -76.51 24.49 -5.44
N PRO A 204 -77.50 25.28 -5.86
CA PRO A 204 -77.33 26.73 -6.04
C PRO A 204 -76.85 27.36 -4.72
N ASN A 205 -75.89 28.28 -4.79
CA ASN A 205 -75.34 28.98 -3.62
C ASN A 205 -76.32 30.06 -3.12
N PRO A 206 -76.76 30.02 -1.84
CA PRO A 206 -77.62 31.04 -1.23
C PRO A 206 -76.92 31.84 -0.11
N TYR A 207 -75.57 31.84 -0.07
CA TYR A 207 -74.77 32.44 1.00
C TYR A 207 -73.95 33.65 0.53
N ALA A 208 -73.31 33.55 -0.64
CA ALA A 208 -72.51 34.62 -1.24
C ALA A 208 -73.37 35.60 -2.06
N ASP A 209 -74.03 36.53 -1.36
CA ASP A 209 -74.88 37.59 -1.96
C ASP A 209 -74.08 38.78 -2.54
N ASP A 210 -72.79 38.90 -2.21
CA ASP A 210 -71.84 39.93 -2.63
C ASP A 210 -71.01 39.53 -3.88
N VAL A 211 -70.86 38.23 -4.12
CA VAL A 211 -70.15 37.69 -5.28
C VAL A 211 -71.02 37.75 -6.53
N ARG A 212 -70.42 38.20 -7.65
CA ARG A 212 -71.16 38.46 -8.90
C ARG A 212 -71.68 37.21 -9.62
N ASP A 213 -70.99 36.08 -9.47
CA ASP A 213 -71.33 34.78 -10.07
C ASP A 213 -70.86 33.63 -9.12
N PRO A 214 -71.51 33.40 -7.96
CA PRO A 214 -70.99 32.52 -6.92
C PRO A 214 -71.01 31.04 -7.30
N SER A 215 -69.97 30.33 -6.87
CA SER A 215 -69.74 28.90 -7.07
C SER A 215 -70.82 28.06 -6.36
N PRO A 216 -71.39 27.04 -7.04
CA PRO A 216 -72.39 26.16 -6.45
C PRO A 216 -71.85 25.39 -5.23
N VAL A 217 -72.53 25.50 -4.10
CA VAL A 217 -72.14 24.79 -2.86
C VAL A 217 -72.30 23.28 -3.01
N THR A 218 -71.34 22.51 -2.50
CA THR A 218 -71.33 21.05 -2.67
C THR A 218 -71.18 20.27 -1.36
N ALA A 219 -71.61 19.00 -1.40
CA ALA A 219 -71.41 18.02 -0.35
C ALA A 219 -71.24 16.61 -0.94
N GLU A 220 -70.12 15.97 -0.65
CA GLU A 220 -69.79 14.59 -1.02
C GLU A 220 -69.75 13.74 0.24
N LEU A 221 -70.44 12.59 0.24
CA LEU A 221 -70.30 11.62 1.33
C LEU A 221 -69.02 10.83 1.10
N VAL A 222 -68.12 10.80 2.08
CA VAL A 222 -66.78 10.21 1.97
C VAL A 222 -66.41 9.41 3.22
N TRP A 223 -65.44 8.51 3.10
CA TRP A 223 -64.74 7.94 4.23
C TRP A 223 -63.51 8.79 4.55
N HIS A 224 -63.52 9.54 5.66
CA HIS A 224 -62.31 10.17 6.19
C HIS A 224 -61.29 9.09 6.61
N LEU A 225 -60.06 9.21 6.12
CA LEU A 225 -58.93 8.39 6.53
C LEU A 225 -58.26 8.96 7.79
N ARG A 226 -58.31 8.21 8.90
CA ARG A 226 -57.63 8.55 10.16
C ARG A 226 -56.16 8.12 10.16
N ALA A 227 -55.40 8.58 11.16
CA ALA A 227 -54.00 8.21 11.38
C ALA A 227 -53.81 6.68 11.56
N ASP A 228 -54.67 6.04 12.36
CA ASP A 228 -54.74 4.57 12.55
C ASP A 228 -55.19 3.79 11.28
N ARG A 229 -55.41 4.51 10.17
CA ARG A 229 -55.96 4.02 8.89
C ARG A 229 -57.41 3.54 8.95
N SER A 230 -58.10 3.63 10.09
CA SER A 230 -59.53 3.36 10.16
C SER A 230 -60.33 4.41 9.39
N LEU A 231 -61.51 4.03 8.92
CA LEU A 231 -62.34 4.82 8.03
C LEU A 231 -63.57 5.36 8.76
N ARG A 232 -63.74 6.68 8.74
CA ARG A 232 -64.83 7.37 9.43
C ARG A 232 -65.76 8.08 8.45
N LEU A 233 -67.07 7.83 8.55
CA LEU A 233 -68.03 8.40 7.61
C LEU A 233 -68.22 9.91 7.84
N ALA A 234 -67.94 10.72 6.81
CA ALA A 234 -67.95 12.17 6.85
C ALA A 234 -68.57 12.81 5.59
N TRP A 235 -69.01 14.05 5.71
CA TRP A 235 -69.38 14.92 4.59
C TRP A 235 -68.22 15.84 4.25
N ARG A 236 -67.67 15.74 3.05
CA ARG A 236 -66.79 16.77 2.48
C ARG A 236 -67.64 17.83 1.81
N THR A 237 -67.63 19.07 2.33
CA THR A 237 -68.40 20.19 1.80
C THR A 237 -67.50 21.23 1.16
N GLU A 238 -68.05 21.99 0.21
CA GLU A 238 -67.40 23.11 -0.47
C GLU A 238 -68.40 24.27 -0.49
N VAL A 239 -68.06 25.41 0.14
CA VAL A 239 -69.00 26.50 0.38
C VAL A 239 -68.32 27.86 0.23
N GLU A 240 -68.68 28.60 -0.82
CA GLU A 240 -68.36 30.03 -0.96
C GLU A 240 -69.40 30.87 -0.22
N VAL A 241 -68.95 31.78 0.63
CA VAL A 241 -69.81 32.62 1.51
C VAL A 241 -69.64 34.11 1.24
N SER A 242 -68.48 34.56 0.76
CA SER A 242 -68.26 35.95 0.33
C SER A 242 -67.15 36.05 -0.73
N SER A 243 -66.79 37.27 -1.13
CA SER A 243 -65.57 37.51 -1.94
C SER A 243 -64.24 37.24 -1.21
N GLU A 244 -64.30 36.88 0.08
CA GLU A 244 -63.14 36.69 0.99
C GLU A 244 -63.19 35.36 1.76
N SER A 245 -64.35 34.69 1.84
CA SER A 245 -64.51 33.35 2.45
C SER A 245 -65.11 32.35 1.47
N TRP A 246 -64.35 31.29 1.20
CA TRP A 246 -64.78 30.12 0.44
C TRP A 246 -63.99 28.94 0.96
N ASP A 247 -64.68 27.97 1.55
CA ASP A 247 -64.02 26.91 2.32
C ASP A 247 -64.37 25.51 1.81
N THR A 248 -63.42 24.58 1.98
CA THR A 248 -63.70 23.14 2.09
C THR A 248 -63.83 22.77 3.56
N SER A 249 -64.63 21.76 3.87
CA SER A 249 -64.73 21.21 5.23
C SER A 249 -64.98 19.71 5.18
N LEU A 250 -64.48 18.99 6.18
CA LEU A 250 -64.79 17.59 6.41
C LEU A 250 -65.53 17.49 7.74
N ILE A 251 -66.79 17.04 7.72
CA ILE A 251 -67.70 17.08 8.87
C ILE A 251 -68.18 15.66 9.19
N ASP A 252 -68.06 15.19 10.43
CA ASP A 252 -68.52 13.85 10.84
C ASP A 252 -70.02 13.69 10.53
N ALA A 253 -70.36 12.68 9.72
CA ALA A 253 -71.72 12.50 9.21
C ALA A 253 -72.74 12.08 10.30
N SER A 254 -72.26 11.69 11.48
CA SER A 254 -73.06 11.26 12.64
C SER A 254 -73.25 12.38 13.66
N THR A 255 -72.21 13.18 13.94
CA THR A 255 -72.22 14.19 15.02
C THR A 255 -72.34 15.63 14.53
N GLY A 256 -71.85 15.96 13.33
CA GLY A 256 -71.70 17.34 12.88
C GLY A 256 -70.45 18.06 13.41
N THR A 257 -69.55 17.34 14.06
CA THR A 257 -68.22 17.85 14.44
C THR A 257 -67.38 18.07 13.19
N PHE A 258 -66.67 19.19 13.11
CA PHE A 258 -65.66 19.41 12.06
C PHE A 258 -64.43 18.54 12.35
N ILE A 259 -63.95 17.85 11.32
CA ILE A 259 -62.74 17.03 11.29
C ILE A 259 -61.61 17.81 10.62
N GLN A 260 -61.93 18.52 9.53
CA GLN A 260 -61.01 19.44 8.82
C GLN A 260 -61.80 20.63 8.29
N HIS A 261 -61.13 21.75 8.08
CA HIS A 261 -61.66 22.97 7.50
C HIS A 261 -60.50 23.79 6.92
N GLU A 262 -60.58 24.15 5.65
CA GLU A 262 -59.50 24.81 4.89
C GLU A 262 -60.14 25.85 3.96
N SER A 263 -59.51 27.00 3.77
CA SER A 263 -59.92 27.97 2.74
C SER A 263 -59.53 27.48 1.33
N LEU A 264 -60.36 27.82 0.35
CA LEU A 264 -60.19 27.62 -1.09
C LEU A 264 -59.90 28.93 -1.82
N TYR A 265 -60.15 30.09 -1.19
CA TYR A 265 -59.38 31.27 -1.56
C TYR A 265 -57.93 31.02 -1.17
N HIS A 266 -57.01 31.20 -2.11
CA HIS A 266 -55.58 31.28 -1.84
C HIS A 266 -55.23 32.62 -1.18
N HIS A 267 -55.79 32.84 0.01
CA HIS A 267 -55.06 33.49 1.09
C HIS A 267 -54.17 32.40 1.68
N SER A 268 -52.89 32.70 1.97
CA SER A 268 -52.02 31.75 2.66
C SER A 268 -52.68 31.33 3.98
N GLY A 269 -52.45 30.09 4.42
CA GLY A 269 -52.64 29.78 5.85
C GLY A 269 -51.66 30.58 6.72
N PRO A 270 -51.64 30.35 8.04
CA PRO A 270 -50.67 30.98 8.92
C PRO A 270 -49.26 30.92 8.36
N GLU A 271 -48.58 32.06 8.33
CA GLU A 271 -47.22 32.20 7.81
C GLU A 271 -46.50 33.30 8.59
N GLY A 272 -45.17 33.27 8.58
CA GLY A 272 -44.35 34.35 9.13
C GLY A 272 -43.05 34.51 8.37
N ASN A 273 -42.50 35.72 8.43
CA ASN A 273 -41.26 36.10 7.75
C ASN A 273 -40.08 35.93 8.71
N VAL A 274 -39.37 34.80 8.60
CA VAL A 274 -38.40 34.32 9.59
C VAL A 274 -37.12 33.84 8.93
N TYR A 275 -36.04 33.74 9.70
CA TYR A 275 -34.85 33.01 9.32
C TYR A 275 -35.08 31.50 9.55
N THR A 276 -34.85 30.71 8.50
CA THR A 276 -34.88 29.23 8.56
C THR A 276 -33.48 28.63 8.72
N THR A 277 -32.46 29.47 8.65
CA THR A 277 -31.10 29.18 9.13
C THR A 277 -31.07 29.34 10.65
N GLU A 278 -30.01 28.87 11.28
CA GLU A 278 -29.77 28.94 12.73
C GLU A 278 -29.92 30.35 13.31
N HIS A 279 -29.37 31.37 12.65
CA HIS A 279 -29.47 32.77 13.10
C HIS A 279 -29.34 33.76 11.91
N PRO A 280 -29.62 35.07 12.09
CA PRO A 280 -29.48 36.09 11.05
C PRO A 280 -28.06 36.34 10.53
N GLY A 281 -27.04 35.90 11.28
CA GLY A 281 -25.63 36.10 10.97
C GLY A 281 -25.03 35.09 9.99
N VAL A 282 -25.68 33.94 9.77
CA VAL A 282 -25.21 32.90 8.84
C VAL A 282 -24.97 33.49 7.44
N ALA A 283 -23.89 33.09 6.79
CA ALA A 283 -23.49 33.65 5.50
C ALA A 283 -24.56 33.45 4.40
N GLY A 284 -25.24 34.54 4.04
CA GLY A 284 -26.33 34.52 3.04
C GLY A 284 -27.72 34.30 3.62
N ALA A 285 -27.87 34.28 4.95
CA ALA A 285 -29.15 34.28 5.64
C ALA A 285 -30.03 35.46 5.19
N THR A 286 -31.31 35.18 4.96
CA THR A 286 -32.34 36.15 4.63
C THR A 286 -33.65 35.68 5.24
N GLN A 287 -34.49 36.60 5.70
CA GLN A 287 -35.85 36.23 6.11
C GLN A 287 -36.62 35.67 4.92
N GLN A 288 -37.41 34.63 5.17
CA GLN A 288 -38.28 33.97 4.20
C GLN A 288 -39.67 33.83 4.82
N VAL A 289 -40.70 34.06 4.01
CA VAL A 289 -42.07 33.77 4.40
C VAL A 289 -42.28 32.26 4.33
N VAL A 290 -42.52 31.64 5.49
CA VAL A 290 -42.74 30.19 5.62
C VAL A 290 -44.10 29.88 6.24
N PRO A 291 -44.77 28.79 5.85
CA PRO A 291 -46.01 28.36 6.48
C PRO A 291 -45.78 27.96 7.94
N PHE A 292 -46.58 28.49 8.86
CA PHE A 292 -46.62 28.11 10.27
C PHE A 292 -47.54 26.89 10.46
N THR A 293 -47.14 25.78 9.86
CA THR A 293 -47.88 24.51 9.84
C THR A 293 -46.94 23.33 10.04
N GLY A 294 -47.34 22.41 10.90
CA GLY A 294 -46.52 21.31 11.37
C GLY A 294 -47.23 19.97 11.49
N ILE A 295 -46.63 19.07 12.29
CA ILE A 295 -47.00 17.66 12.40
C ILE A 295 -48.45 17.44 12.88
N ASN A 296 -48.95 18.35 13.72
CA ASN A 296 -50.31 18.35 14.27
C ASN A 296 -51.27 19.38 13.62
N GLY A 297 -50.88 19.99 12.49
CA GLY A 297 -51.69 20.98 11.78
C GLY A 297 -51.14 22.41 11.91
N SER A 298 -52.01 23.40 12.09
CA SER A 298 -51.58 24.79 12.29
C SER A 298 -50.78 24.92 13.59
N TRP A 299 -49.64 25.61 13.55
CA TRP A 299 -48.93 26.02 14.77
C TRP A 299 -49.68 27.15 15.49
N VAL A 300 -50.43 27.98 14.75
CA VAL A 300 -51.19 29.13 15.26
C VAL A 300 -52.64 28.73 15.55
N THR A 301 -53.17 29.04 16.73
CA THR A 301 -54.58 28.71 17.09
C THR A 301 -55.56 29.87 16.93
N ASP A 302 -55.15 31.10 17.22
CA ASP A 302 -55.96 32.33 17.13
C ASP A 302 -55.26 33.38 16.25
N ASP A 303 -55.23 34.67 16.58
CA ASP A 303 -54.64 35.75 15.77
C ASP A 303 -53.28 36.27 16.28
N ASN A 304 -52.58 35.47 17.09
CA ASN A 304 -51.33 35.81 17.80
C ASN A 304 -50.25 34.70 17.67
N THR A 305 -49.05 34.93 18.18
CA THR A 305 -47.96 33.92 18.26
C THR A 305 -48.17 32.89 19.39
N SER A 306 -49.35 32.28 19.40
CA SER A 306 -49.71 31.19 20.32
C SER A 306 -50.30 29.99 19.56
N GLY A 307 -50.05 28.79 20.08
CA GLY A 307 -50.84 27.63 19.72
C GLY A 307 -50.49 26.37 20.49
N ASN A 308 -50.56 25.21 19.85
CA ASN A 308 -50.56 23.94 20.59
C ASN A 308 -49.22 23.62 21.25
N ASN A 309 -48.09 24.02 20.67
CA ASN A 309 -46.76 23.63 21.16
C ASN A 309 -46.09 24.72 22.02
N VAL A 310 -46.39 26.00 21.72
CA VAL A 310 -45.72 27.17 22.30
C VAL A 310 -46.67 28.37 22.38
N ASP A 311 -46.48 29.19 23.41
CA ASP A 311 -47.06 30.51 23.55
C ASP A 311 -45.89 31.50 23.68
N ALA A 312 -45.62 32.28 22.62
CA ALA A 312 -44.44 33.15 22.53
C ALA A 312 -44.83 34.62 22.67
N TYR A 313 -44.30 35.32 23.67
CA TYR A 313 -44.66 36.68 24.07
C TYR A 313 -43.45 37.42 24.67
N ARG A 314 -43.61 38.71 24.97
CA ARG A 314 -42.60 39.54 25.64
C ARG A 314 -42.78 39.53 27.17
N ASP A 315 -41.70 39.52 27.96
CA ASP A 315 -41.78 39.68 29.44
C ASP A 315 -40.69 40.64 29.96
N ARG A 316 -40.74 41.93 29.58
CA ARG A 316 -39.72 42.91 30.01
C ARG A 316 -39.73 43.12 31.53
N ASP A 317 -40.89 42.97 32.17
CA ASP A 317 -41.06 43.21 33.59
C ASP A 317 -40.79 41.99 34.49
N ASN A 318 -40.43 40.83 33.92
CA ASN A 318 -40.12 39.58 34.64
C ASN A 318 -41.25 39.25 35.63
N SER A 319 -42.49 39.50 35.23
CA SER A 319 -43.68 39.12 36.00
C SER A 319 -43.98 37.63 35.87
N SER A 320 -43.32 36.95 34.92
CA SER A 320 -43.54 35.56 34.57
C SER A 320 -44.95 35.30 34.02
N ALA A 321 -45.60 36.33 33.48
CA ALA A 321 -46.97 36.31 33.01
C ALA A 321 -47.07 36.70 31.52
N ASN A 322 -47.91 35.97 30.78
CA ASN A 322 -48.35 36.42 29.45
C ASN A 322 -49.40 37.53 29.61
N ASP A 323 -48.98 38.73 30.03
CA ASP A 323 -49.82 39.93 30.12
C ASP A 323 -49.19 41.23 29.56
N GLU A 324 -47.96 41.18 29.05
CA GLU A 324 -47.36 42.24 28.22
C GLU A 324 -47.76 42.14 26.72
N TYR A 325 -46.78 42.14 25.80
CA TYR A 325 -46.98 42.32 24.36
C TYR A 325 -46.78 41.03 23.59
N GLN A 326 -47.65 40.82 22.61
CA GLN A 326 -47.58 39.73 21.66
C GLN A 326 -48.01 40.26 20.28
N PRO A 327 -47.30 39.95 19.19
CA PRO A 327 -47.69 40.36 17.85
C PRO A 327 -49.02 39.70 17.46
N THR A 328 -49.92 40.48 16.85
CA THR A 328 -51.23 40.01 16.38
C THR A 328 -51.44 40.30 14.89
N ALA A 329 -51.91 39.30 14.15
CA ALA A 329 -52.23 39.36 12.73
C ALA A 329 -53.59 38.67 12.47
N ALA A 330 -54.61 39.45 12.11
CA ALA A 330 -55.98 38.95 11.93
C ALA A 330 -56.17 38.01 10.72
N ASP A 331 -55.22 38.02 9.78
CA ASP A 331 -55.06 37.08 8.66
C ASP A 331 -54.03 35.98 8.97
N GLN A 332 -53.46 35.96 10.18
CA GLN A 332 -52.43 35.04 10.66
C GLN A 332 -51.09 35.14 9.88
N HIS A 333 -50.82 36.30 9.26
CA HIS A 333 -49.59 36.55 8.48
C HIS A 333 -48.60 37.42 9.28
N PHE A 334 -47.72 36.77 10.04
CA PHE A 334 -46.70 37.37 10.91
C PHE A 334 -45.47 37.82 10.10
N ASN A 335 -45.71 38.61 9.04
CA ASN A 335 -44.72 38.97 8.03
C ASN A 335 -43.97 40.26 8.36
N TYR A 336 -43.23 40.24 9.47
CA TYR A 336 -42.47 41.39 9.95
C TYR A 336 -41.02 41.41 9.42
N THR A 337 -40.51 42.60 9.10
CA THR A 337 -39.11 42.77 8.67
C THR A 337 -38.24 42.96 9.91
N PHE A 338 -37.25 42.08 10.10
CA PHE A 338 -36.18 42.28 11.07
C PHE A 338 -35.19 43.33 10.55
N THR A 339 -34.92 44.35 11.35
CA THR A 339 -34.07 45.49 10.97
C THR A 339 -32.72 45.51 11.69
N ASP A 340 -32.53 44.64 12.69
CA ASP A 340 -31.35 44.59 13.58
C ASP A 340 -31.05 45.99 14.18
N ALA A 341 -32.11 46.71 14.54
CA ALA A 341 -32.05 48.10 14.98
C ALA A 341 -31.21 48.25 16.25
N TRP A 342 -31.37 47.34 17.21
CA TRP A 342 -30.63 47.35 18.47
C TRP A 342 -29.12 47.09 18.26
N GLN A 343 -28.76 46.24 17.29
CA GLN A 343 -27.36 45.99 16.88
C GLN A 343 -26.63 47.27 16.40
N THR A 344 -27.38 48.21 15.83
CA THR A 344 -26.84 49.48 15.32
C THR A 344 -27.04 50.66 16.28
N ALA A 345 -27.72 50.45 17.41
CA ALA A 345 -27.96 51.49 18.41
C ALA A 345 -26.65 51.91 19.11
N THR A 346 -26.45 53.21 19.30
CA THR A 346 -25.26 53.74 19.99
C THR A 346 -25.38 53.74 21.51
N ASP A 347 -26.57 53.43 22.03
CA ASP A 347 -26.90 53.31 23.44
C ASP A 347 -27.61 51.98 23.64
N VAL A 348 -26.99 51.05 24.36
CA VAL A 348 -27.56 49.71 24.61
C VAL A 348 -28.85 49.78 25.43
N THR A 349 -29.12 50.90 26.12
CA THR A 349 -30.37 51.13 26.85
C THR A 349 -31.50 51.72 26.00
N ASP A 350 -31.31 51.87 24.68
CA ASP A 350 -32.32 52.42 23.77
C ASP A 350 -33.50 51.45 23.54
N VAL A 351 -34.50 51.59 24.42
CA VAL A 351 -35.80 50.93 24.32
C VAL A 351 -36.47 51.16 22.95
N GLY A 352 -36.25 52.30 22.30
CA GLY A 352 -36.85 52.57 20.98
C GLY A 352 -36.22 51.73 19.86
N ALA A 353 -34.94 51.36 20.00
CA ALA A 353 -34.28 50.43 19.10
C ALA A 353 -34.63 48.96 19.41
N LEU A 354 -34.87 48.62 20.68
CA LEU A 354 -35.36 47.31 21.10
C LEU A 354 -36.82 47.05 20.63
N ASP A 355 -37.70 48.04 20.82
CA ASP A 355 -39.11 47.97 20.42
C ASP A 355 -39.30 47.93 18.90
N ALA A 356 -38.30 48.35 18.12
CA ALA A 356 -38.36 48.36 16.65
C ALA A 356 -38.41 46.95 16.03
N ASP A 357 -37.84 45.95 16.71
CA ASP A 357 -37.75 44.56 16.24
C ASP A 357 -38.52 43.56 17.15
N GLN A 358 -39.38 44.03 18.06
CA GLN A 358 -40.14 43.13 18.95
C GLN A 358 -41.04 42.14 18.17
N ASP A 359 -41.69 42.58 17.10
CA ASP A 359 -42.60 41.75 16.29
C ASP A 359 -41.84 40.62 15.57
N PRO A 360 -40.75 40.89 14.80
CA PRO A 360 -39.96 39.81 14.20
C PRO A 360 -39.24 38.94 15.23
N ALA A 361 -38.78 39.47 16.37
CA ALA A 361 -38.11 38.67 17.40
C ALA A 361 -39.05 37.64 18.05
N ILE A 362 -40.25 38.05 18.48
CA ILE A 362 -41.24 37.13 19.06
C ILE A 362 -41.73 36.11 18.00
N THR A 363 -41.86 36.55 16.75
CA THR A 363 -42.22 35.67 15.62
C THR A 363 -41.12 34.63 15.32
N GLN A 364 -39.85 35.01 15.45
CA GLN A 364 -38.70 34.13 15.26
C GLN A 364 -38.61 33.08 16.38
N LEU A 365 -38.81 33.49 17.64
CA LEU A 365 -38.88 32.59 18.80
C LEU A 365 -40.02 31.59 18.65
N PHE A 366 -41.21 32.06 18.25
CA PHE A 366 -42.35 31.19 17.93
C PHE A 366 -42.02 30.16 16.85
N TYR A 367 -41.31 30.56 15.79
CA TYR A 367 -40.87 29.66 14.73
C TYR A 367 -39.89 28.60 15.24
N TYR A 368 -38.79 29.00 15.89
CA TYR A 368 -37.74 28.05 16.30
C TYR A 368 -38.24 27.02 17.33
N VAL A 369 -39.10 27.42 18.28
CA VAL A 369 -39.66 26.47 19.26
C VAL A 369 -40.59 25.45 18.60
N ASN A 370 -41.41 25.88 17.64
CA ASN A 370 -42.27 24.96 16.87
C ASN A 370 -41.46 24.03 15.93
N ASP A 371 -40.45 24.57 15.27
CA ASP A 371 -39.54 23.84 14.37
C ASP A 371 -38.74 22.76 15.13
N MET A 372 -38.25 23.09 16.33
CA MET A 372 -37.64 22.13 17.26
C MET A 372 -38.63 21.09 17.78
N HIS A 373 -39.85 21.47 18.19
CA HIS A 373 -40.90 20.53 18.59
C HIS A 373 -41.15 19.48 17.48
N ASP A 374 -41.38 19.92 16.25
CA ASP A 374 -41.71 19.05 15.13
C ASP A 374 -40.52 18.18 14.68
N TRP A 375 -39.29 18.69 14.81
CA TRP A 375 -38.06 17.93 14.59
C TRP A 375 -37.88 16.81 15.62
N LEU A 376 -37.98 17.14 16.91
CA LEU A 376 -37.84 16.20 18.02
C LEU A 376 -38.94 15.13 18.00
N TRP A 377 -40.17 15.50 17.63
CA TRP A 377 -41.26 14.55 17.36
C TRP A 377 -40.85 13.53 16.30
N GLY A 378 -40.18 13.96 15.23
CA GLY A 378 -39.68 13.10 14.16
C GLY A 378 -38.73 11.98 14.64
N TYR A 379 -38.03 12.20 15.75
CA TYR A 379 -37.15 11.23 16.42
C TYR A 379 -37.79 10.59 17.68
N GLY A 380 -39.09 10.80 17.89
CA GLY A 380 -39.88 10.11 18.91
C GLY A 380 -40.10 10.88 20.22
N PHE A 381 -39.75 12.17 20.33
CA PHE A 381 -40.22 13.00 21.44
C PHE A 381 -41.66 13.47 21.17
N ASP A 382 -42.60 12.53 21.32
CA ASP A 382 -44.02 12.65 21.01
C ASP A 382 -44.91 12.75 22.27
N GLU A 383 -46.23 12.79 22.08
CA GLU A 383 -47.24 12.81 23.15
C GLU A 383 -47.01 11.72 24.21
N ALA A 384 -46.69 10.48 23.78
CA ALA A 384 -46.43 9.36 24.70
C ALA A 384 -45.12 9.51 25.49
N SER A 385 -44.22 10.38 25.02
CA SER A 385 -42.92 10.68 25.60
C SER A 385 -42.92 11.94 26.48
N GLY A 386 -44.06 12.62 26.63
CA GLY A 386 -44.17 13.85 27.39
C GLY A 386 -43.51 15.04 26.71
N ASN A 387 -43.80 15.25 25.42
CA ASN A 387 -43.52 16.52 24.75
C ASN A 387 -44.36 17.67 25.31
N PHE A 388 -44.11 18.90 24.84
CA PHE A 388 -44.72 20.12 25.38
C PHE A 388 -45.92 20.56 24.54
N GLN A 389 -47.16 20.31 25.01
CA GLN A 389 -48.37 20.65 24.24
C GLN A 389 -49.57 21.06 25.10
N VAL A 390 -50.34 22.07 24.66
CA VAL A 390 -51.65 22.45 25.24
C VAL A 390 -52.63 21.28 25.23
N SER A 391 -52.61 20.49 24.15
CA SER A 391 -53.46 19.32 23.97
C SER A 391 -52.78 18.25 23.14
N ASN A 392 -53.14 17.01 23.41
CA ASN A 392 -52.54 15.80 22.84
C ASN A 392 -53.58 15.12 21.92
N PRO A 393 -53.58 15.38 20.59
CA PRO A 393 -54.55 14.84 19.64
C PRO A 393 -54.67 13.31 19.59
N SER A 394 -53.61 12.55 19.88
CA SER A 394 -53.67 11.08 19.97
C SER A 394 -54.39 10.62 21.23
N GLY A 395 -54.25 11.38 22.32
CA GLY A 395 -54.75 11.07 23.66
C GLY A 395 -53.77 10.29 24.54
N ASP A 396 -52.53 10.08 24.09
CA ASP A 396 -51.41 9.62 24.91
C ASP A 396 -50.76 10.81 25.65
N GLY A 397 -50.01 10.54 26.73
CA GLY A 397 -49.40 11.57 27.57
C GLY A 397 -50.38 12.45 28.35
N THR A 398 -49.90 13.62 28.79
CA THR A 398 -50.62 14.58 29.65
C THR A 398 -50.43 16.00 29.14
N GLY A 399 -51.15 16.39 28.09
CA GLY A 399 -51.14 17.79 27.63
C GLY A 399 -51.64 18.80 28.68
N GLY A 400 -51.33 20.06 28.42
CA GLY A 400 -51.54 21.22 29.29
C GLY A 400 -50.27 22.04 29.53
N ASP A 401 -49.20 21.73 28.79
CA ASP A 401 -47.82 22.17 29.02
C ASP A 401 -47.09 22.65 27.75
N PRO A 402 -47.64 23.63 26.99
CA PRO A 402 -46.85 24.29 25.97
C PRO A 402 -45.61 24.94 26.58
N VAL A 403 -44.59 25.19 25.76
CA VAL A 403 -43.50 26.09 26.14
C VAL A 403 -44.05 27.51 26.22
N LEU A 404 -43.95 28.14 27.39
CA LEU A 404 -44.12 29.59 27.55
C LEU A 404 -42.79 30.25 27.19
N ALA A 405 -42.71 30.90 26.03
CA ALA A 405 -41.46 31.41 25.47
C ALA A 405 -41.40 32.94 25.59
N GLU A 406 -40.55 33.42 26.48
CA GLU A 406 -40.48 34.81 26.95
C GLU A 406 -39.30 35.52 26.27
N ALA A 407 -39.62 36.41 25.33
CA ALA A 407 -38.65 37.22 24.61
C ALA A 407 -38.28 38.49 25.39
N GLN A 408 -36.99 38.84 25.36
CA GLN A 408 -36.43 40.08 25.93
C GLN A 408 -36.65 40.20 27.44
N ASP A 409 -36.58 39.07 28.16
CA ASP A 409 -37.06 38.97 29.54
C ASP A 409 -36.28 39.86 30.52
N GLY A 410 -37.01 40.53 31.42
CA GLY A 410 -36.49 41.29 32.57
C GLY A 410 -35.83 42.62 32.30
N TRP A 411 -35.83 43.08 31.05
CA TRP A 411 -35.20 44.32 30.59
C TRP A 411 -35.57 45.57 31.40
N ASP A 412 -36.83 45.74 31.80
CA ASP A 412 -37.33 47.00 32.41
C ASP A 412 -36.84 47.24 33.84
N PHE A 413 -36.22 46.23 34.46
CA PHE A 413 -35.57 46.37 35.78
C PHE A 413 -34.15 46.97 35.69
N GLY A 414 -33.70 47.34 34.48
CA GLY A 414 -32.43 48.01 34.25
C GLY A 414 -31.23 47.09 34.49
N CYS A 415 -31.42 45.78 34.30
CA CYS A 415 -30.35 44.78 34.30
C CYS A 415 -29.45 44.86 35.53
N VAL A 416 -30.09 44.61 36.68
CA VAL A 416 -29.48 44.51 38.01
C VAL A 416 -28.87 43.14 38.27
N ASP A 417 -27.76 43.14 39.01
CA ASP A 417 -27.09 41.94 39.52
C ASP A 417 -28.03 41.05 40.38
N ASN A 418 -27.55 39.85 40.72
CA ASN A 418 -28.19 38.93 41.65
C ASN A 418 -28.28 39.44 43.12
N LYS A 419 -27.79 40.65 43.43
CA LYS A 419 -27.77 41.25 44.78
C LYS A 419 -28.63 42.53 44.90
N GLY A 420 -29.21 43.01 43.80
CA GLY A 420 -30.05 44.20 43.73
C GLY A 420 -29.29 45.53 43.74
N THR A 421 -28.04 45.55 43.26
CA THR A 421 -27.16 46.73 43.25
C THR A 421 -26.64 47.07 41.85
N PRO A 422 -26.83 48.31 41.35
CA PRO A 422 -26.16 48.78 40.14
C PRO A 422 -24.78 49.37 40.51
N ALA A 423 -23.70 48.60 40.36
CA ALA A 423 -22.34 49.04 40.63
C ALA A 423 -21.44 48.87 39.38
N PRO A 424 -20.86 49.94 38.80
CA PRO A 424 -20.00 49.79 37.64
C PRO A 424 -18.68 49.07 38.00
N GLY A 425 -18.49 47.85 37.48
CA GLY A 425 -17.25 47.08 37.59
C GLY A 425 -17.31 45.83 38.47
N ASP A 426 -18.49 45.27 38.71
CA ASP A 426 -18.64 43.85 39.02
C ASP A 426 -18.66 42.98 37.74
N ASP A 427 -18.41 41.69 37.95
CA ASP A 427 -18.23 40.65 36.92
C ASP A 427 -19.11 39.44 37.33
N GLU A 428 -20.38 39.73 37.68
CA GLU A 428 -21.36 38.74 38.13
C GLU A 428 -22.71 38.95 37.42
N ASP A 429 -23.46 37.85 37.23
CA ASP A 429 -24.57 37.74 36.29
C ASP A 429 -25.64 38.83 36.40
N ILE A 430 -25.91 39.44 35.24
CA ILE A 430 -26.98 40.40 35.02
C ILE A 430 -28.23 39.62 34.58
N ARG A 431 -29.33 39.74 35.32
CA ARG A 431 -30.53 38.89 35.15
C ARG A 431 -31.36 39.08 33.86
N CYS A 432 -30.97 39.99 32.98
CA CYS A 432 -31.61 40.21 31.67
C CYS A 432 -30.60 40.39 30.53
N LEU A 433 -29.34 39.97 30.73
CA LEU A 433 -28.30 40.04 29.72
C LEU A 433 -27.39 38.79 29.76
N ASN A 434 -26.91 38.38 28.58
CA ASN A 434 -25.86 37.37 28.38
C ASN A 434 -26.18 35.98 28.92
N ASN A 435 -27.44 35.57 28.87
CA ASN A 435 -27.87 34.23 29.27
C ASN A 435 -29.20 33.86 28.61
N ALA A 436 -29.66 32.65 28.85
CA ALA A 436 -31.05 32.22 28.68
C ALA A 436 -31.35 31.19 29.79
N ASN A 437 -32.59 30.73 29.91
CA ASN A 437 -32.87 29.52 30.70
C ASN A 437 -34.16 28.81 30.28
N PHE A 438 -34.23 27.52 30.58
CA PHE A 438 -35.42 26.69 30.47
C PHE A 438 -35.78 26.04 31.81
N GLY A 439 -37.05 26.12 32.19
CA GLY A 439 -37.60 25.52 33.39
C GLY A 439 -38.84 24.68 33.09
N THR A 440 -38.82 23.40 33.46
CA THR A 440 -40.01 22.54 33.54
C THR A 440 -39.85 21.57 34.73
N SER A 441 -40.83 20.69 34.95
CA SER A 441 -40.67 19.53 35.83
C SER A 441 -40.64 18.24 35.02
N HIS A 442 -39.89 17.26 35.51
CA HIS A 442 -39.91 15.87 35.05
C HIS A 442 -41.32 15.27 34.90
N ALA A 443 -42.31 15.80 35.63
CA ALA A 443 -43.70 15.43 35.42
C ALA A 443 -44.27 16.01 34.12
N ASP A 444 -44.65 15.13 33.20
CA ASP A 444 -45.51 15.39 32.04
C ASP A 444 -46.78 16.19 32.43
N GLY A 445 -47.19 17.14 31.59
CA GLY A 445 -48.27 18.09 31.88
C GLY A 445 -47.92 19.20 32.87
N SER A 446 -46.64 19.42 33.16
CA SER A 446 -46.17 20.55 33.97
C SER A 446 -45.68 21.71 33.09
N THR A 447 -46.00 22.95 33.51
CA THR A 447 -45.62 24.17 32.79
C THR A 447 -44.13 24.15 32.41
N ALA A 448 -43.86 24.33 31.12
CA ALA A 448 -42.53 24.59 30.60
C ALA A 448 -42.38 26.08 30.29
N ARG A 449 -41.19 26.63 30.51
CA ARG A 449 -40.88 28.04 30.35
C ARG A 449 -39.48 28.18 29.78
N MET A 450 -39.33 29.09 28.83
CA MET A 450 -38.05 29.51 28.26
C MET A 450 -37.94 31.01 28.41
N GLN A 451 -36.87 31.52 29.01
CA GLN A 451 -36.60 32.94 29.14
C GLN A 451 -35.39 33.31 28.27
N MET A 452 -35.65 34.08 27.21
CA MET A 452 -34.64 34.54 26.27
C MET A 452 -34.24 35.97 26.61
N TYR A 453 -32.97 36.17 26.98
CA TYR A 453 -32.45 37.49 27.30
C TYR A 453 -31.77 38.16 26.10
N MET A 454 -31.48 39.44 26.29
CA MET A 454 -30.65 40.22 25.39
C MET A 454 -29.16 39.87 25.61
N TRP A 455 -28.27 40.23 24.68
CA TRP A 455 -26.83 39.95 24.78
C TRP A 455 -26.00 41.19 24.43
N VAL A 456 -24.96 41.46 25.22
CA VAL A 456 -24.00 42.55 25.09
C VAL A 456 -22.58 42.09 25.41
N THR A 457 -21.67 42.23 24.45
CA THR A 457 -20.26 41.85 24.60
C THR A 457 -19.41 42.96 25.24
N ALA A 458 -18.46 42.58 26.08
CA ALA A 458 -17.57 43.51 26.78
C ALA A 458 -16.58 44.21 25.83
N GLY A 459 -16.95 45.37 25.28
CA GLY A 459 -16.01 46.25 24.57
C GLY A 459 -16.63 47.14 23.48
N ASN A 460 -17.73 46.70 22.85
CA ASN A 460 -18.68 47.47 22.02
C ASN A 460 -19.64 46.51 21.30
N ASN A 461 -20.67 47.09 20.66
CA ASN A 461 -21.55 46.46 19.65
C ASN A 461 -20.85 45.48 18.70
N PRO A 462 -21.57 44.45 18.22
CA PRO A 462 -23.04 44.35 18.18
C PRO A 462 -23.70 43.77 19.44
N SER A 463 -24.74 44.44 19.92
CA SER A 463 -25.69 43.88 20.89
C SER A 463 -26.74 43.04 20.16
N ARG A 464 -27.22 41.93 20.76
CA ARG A 464 -28.03 40.90 20.08
C ARG A 464 -29.27 40.49 20.88
N ASP A 465 -30.38 40.27 20.18
CA ASP A 465 -31.56 39.62 20.77
C ASP A 465 -31.37 38.10 20.73
N GLY A 466 -31.34 37.44 21.90
CA GLY A 466 -31.21 35.98 21.99
C GLY A 466 -32.39 35.23 21.38
N SER A 467 -33.55 35.88 21.24
CA SER A 467 -34.73 35.33 20.56
C SER A 467 -34.51 35.09 19.06
N MET A 468 -33.43 35.62 18.51
CA MET A 468 -33.00 35.42 17.12
C MET A 468 -31.93 34.31 16.97
N ASP A 469 -31.49 33.68 18.06
CA ASP A 469 -30.41 32.69 18.08
C ASP A 469 -30.93 31.26 18.23
N GLY A 470 -31.01 30.55 17.11
CA GLY A 470 -31.61 29.22 17.04
C GLY A 470 -30.82 28.15 17.79
N ASP A 471 -29.52 28.35 18.02
CA ASP A 471 -28.66 27.40 18.72
C ASP A 471 -28.83 27.48 20.25
N VAL A 472 -28.98 28.68 20.81
CA VAL A 472 -29.36 28.93 22.20
C VAL A 472 -30.78 28.42 22.44
N ILE A 473 -31.72 28.72 21.54
CA ILE A 473 -33.10 28.22 21.66
C ILE A 473 -33.15 26.68 21.62
N ALA A 474 -32.33 26.05 20.76
CA ALA A 474 -32.22 24.59 20.72
C ALA A 474 -31.57 24.00 21.97
N HIS A 475 -30.58 24.68 22.55
CA HIS A 475 -29.98 24.34 23.85
C HIS A 475 -31.04 24.40 24.96
N GLU A 476 -31.78 25.50 25.08
CA GLU A 476 -32.83 25.65 26.11
C GLU A 476 -33.91 24.57 25.99
N ILE A 477 -34.35 24.23 24.78
CA ILE A 477 -35.28 23.11 24.57
C ILE A 477 -34.66 21.78 24.99
N GLY A 478 -33.35 21.62 24.82
CA GLY A 478 -32.60 20.43 25.23
C GLY A 478 -32.69 20.13 26.73
N HIS A 479 -32.69 21.14 27.60
CA HIS A 479 -32.98 20.97 29.02
C HIS A 479 -34.38 20.40 29.23
N GLY A 480 -35.40 20.94 28.55
CA GLY A 480 -36.77 20.43 28.61
C GLY A 480 -36.87 18.97 28.15
N VAL A 481 -36.23 18.62 27.04
CA VAL A 481 -36.21 17.26 26.49
C VAL A 481 -35.54 16.29 27.45
N ALA A 482 -34.35 16.62 27.95
CA ALA A 482 -33.60 15.73 28.83
C ALA A 482 -34.24 15.61 30.23
N GLU A 483 -34.90 16.66 30.75
CA GLU A 483 -35.72 16.62 31.98
C GLU A 483 -36.91 15.64 31.82
N ARG A 484 -37.54 15.60 30.65
CA ARG A 484 -38.66 14.68 30.35
C ARG A 484 -38.19 13.25 30.07
N LEU A 485 -37.08 13.06 29.35
CA LEU A 485 -36.64 11.75 28.87
C LEU A 485 -35.74 10.96 29.84
N LEU A 486 -34.92 11.62 30.66
CA LEU A 486 -34.08 10.91 31.63
C LEU A 486 -34.96 10.34 32.76
N PRO A 487 -34.87 9.04 33.11
CA PRO A 487 -35.79 8.39 34.07
C PRO A 487 -35.84 8.94 35.50
N ALA A 488 -34.99 9.91 35.84
CA ALA A 488 -34.93 10.58 37.15
C ALA A 488 -34.99 12.12 37.05
N GLY A 489 -35.16 12.68 35.85
CA GLY A 489 -34.95 14.10 35.56
C GLY A 489 -33.47 14.51 35.53
N LEU A 490 -33.25 15.81 35.38
CA LEU A 490 -31.97 16.49 35.38
C LEU A 490 -31.59 17.01 36.78
N SER A 491 -30.38 17.55 36.87
CA SER A 491 -29.92 18.26 38.06
C SER A 491 -29.02 19.42 37.66
N ASN A 492 -29.43 20.65 37.93
CA ASN A 492 -28.63 21.86 37.71
C ASN A 492 -27.47 21.99 38.74
N ALA A 493 -27.14 20.91 39.46
CA ALA A 493 -26.02 20.86 40.39
C ALA A 493 -24.72 20.51 39.65
N VAL A 494 -23.61 21.11 40.07
CA VAL A 494 -22.25 20.84 39.55
C VAL A 494 -21.83 19.39 39.84
N THR A 495 -22.26 18.48 38.97
CA THR A 495 -22.25 17.02 39.08
C THR A 495 -22.18 16.43 37.67
N GLN A 496 -21.87 15.14 37.52
CA GLN A 496 -21.93 14.49 36.19
C GLN A 496 -23.34 14.55 35.59
N SER A 497 -24.40 14.48 36.39
CA SER A 497 -25.78 14.66 35.92
C SER A 497 -26.08 16.08 35.42
N GLY A 498 -25.48 17.09 36.05
CA GLY A 498 -25.53 18.48 35.55
C GLY A 498 -24.70 18.66 34.29
N GLY A 499 -23.48 18.12 34.22
CA GLY A 499 -22.69 18.12 32.99
C GLY A 499 -23.45 17.48 31.82
N MET A 500 -24.14 16.36 32.03
CA MET A 500 -24.98 15.75 31.00
C MET A 500 -26.19 16.62 30.62
N SER A 501 -26.77 17.40 31.55
CA SER A 501 -27.82 18.39 31.24
C SER A 501 -27.36 19.36 30.15
N GLU A 502 -26.25 20.05 30.40
CA GLU A 502 -25.69 21.06 29.50
C GLU A 502 -25.22 20.40 28.20
N GLY A 503 -24.51 19.28 28.30
CA GLY A 503 -23.94 18.61 27.14
C GLY A 503 -24.96 17.94 26.22
N TYR A 504 -26.09 17.47 26.75
CA TYR A 504 -27.21 17.02 25.91
C TYR A 504 -27.94 18.19 25.23
N SER A 505 -27.97 19.35 25.90
CA SER A 505 -28.57 20.57 25.36
C SER A 505 -27.73 21.15 24.22
N ASP A 506 -26.41 21.25 24.41
CA ASP A 506 -25.47 21.56 23.33
C ASP A 506 -25.53 20.53 22.20
N ALA A 507 -25.65 19.23 22.52
CA ALA A 507 -25.77 18.19 21.50
C ALA A 507 -27.04 18.31 20.65
N LEU A 508 -28.21 18.56 21.25
CA LEU A 508 -29.44 18.77 20.48
C LEU A 508 -29.37 20.03 19.59
N SER A 509 -28.61 21.04 20.01
CA SER A 509 -28.31 22.21 19.21
C SER A 509 -27.44 21.90 17.99
N PHE A 510 -26.24 21.33 18.17
CA PHE A 510 -25.36 20.97 17.03
C PHE A 510 -25.92 19.84 16.15
N LEU A 511 -26.83 19.01 16.67
CA LEU A 511 -27.57 18.02 15.88
C LEU A 511 -28.72 18.65 15.09
N ARG A 512 -29.30 19.77 15.54
CA ARG A 512 -30.32 20.49 14.79
C ARG A 512 -29.71 21.26 13.62
N TRP A 513 -28.69 22.06 13.91
CA TRP A 513 -28.17 23.06 12.97
C TRP A 513 -26.93 22.60 12.20
N GLY A 514 -26.12 21.73 12.81
CA GLY A 514 -24.91 21.20 12.22
C GLY A 514 -23.65 22.00 12.50
N ASP A 515 -23.73 23.14 13.21
CA ASP A 515 -22.58 23.92 13.68
C ASP A 515 -21.90 23.25 14.89
N ALA A 516 -20.60 23.49 15.06
CA ALA A 516 -19.79 23.06 16.19
C ALA A 516 -19.65 24.13 17.28
N VAL A 517 -20.10 25.35 17.00
CA VAL A 517 -20.06 26.53 17.90
C VAL A 517 -21.47 26.82 18.40
N ILE A 518 -21.63 27.08 19.71
CA ILE A 518 -22.93 27.39 20.32
C ILE A 518 -22.92 28.82 20.88
N GLY A 519 -23.98 29.59 20.64
CA GLY A 519 -24.15 31.00 20.99
C GLY A 519 -23.22 31.92 20.20
N ASP A 520 -22.80 31.53 18.99
CA ASP A 520 -21.83 32.28 18.17
C ASP A 520 -22.33 33.70 17.84
N TYR A 521 -23.62 33.83 17.56
CA TYR A 521 -24.28 35.06 17.17
C TYR A 521 -24.50 35.96 18.37
N ALA A 522 -25.14 35.44 19.41
CA ALA A 522 -25.37 36.11 20.69
C ALA A 522 -24.08 36.71 21.27
N THR A 523 -22.98 35.96 21.22
CA THR A 523 -21.66 36.40 21.71
C THR A 523 -20.79 37.09 20.66
N SER A 524 -21.20 37.06 19.38
CA SER A 524 -20.37 37.47 18.22
C SER A 524 -18.97 36.85 18.20
N ASN A 525 -18.82 35.65 18.77
CA ASN A 525 -17.59 34.88 18.88
C ASN A 525 -17.67 33.62 18.01
N THR A 526 -17.42 33.77 16.71
CA THR A 526 -17.46 32.65 15.73
C THR A 526 -16.33 31.61 15.91
N ALA A 527 -15.59 31.64 17.03
CA ALA A 527 -14.48 30.71 17.31
C ALA A 527 -14.80 29.70 18.43
N THR A 528 -15.58 30.09 19.44
CA THR A 528 -16.06 29.19 20.51
C THR A 528 -17.45 29.55 21.06
N GLY A 529 -18.06 30.63 20.56
CA GLY A 529 -19.36 31.14 21.01
C GLY A 529 -19.37 31.46 22.50
N VAL A 530 -20.35 30.90 23.21
CA VAL A 530 -20.49 30.97 24.69
C VAL A 530 -19.68 29.89 25.42
N ARG A 531 -19.11 28.92 24.71
CA ARG A 531 -18.36 27.78 25.28
C ARG A 531 -16.84 28.05 25.28
N GLY A 532 -16.10 27.25 26.04
CA GLY A 532 -14.64 27.31 26.12
C GLY A 532 -13.92 26.77 24.88
N VAL A 533 -14.60 25.98 24.05
CA VAL A 533 -14.10 25.34 22.82
C VAL A 533 -15.20 25.29 21.75
N ALA A 534 -14.83 25.17 20.47
CA ALA A 534 -15.72 24.62 19.45
C ALA A 534 -15.62 23.08 19.48
N TYR A 535 -16.72 22.37 19.22
CA TYR A 535 -16.74 20.91 19.41
C TYR A 535 -15.95 20.12 18.36
N ASP A 536 -15.80 20.66 17.15
CA ASP A 536 -15.00 20.09 16.05
C ASP A 536 -13.48 20.11 16.28
N THR A 537 -13.04 20.85 17.30
CA THR A 537 -11.63 21.07 17.66
C THR A 537 -11.37 20.87 19.16
N SER A 538 -12.35 20.32 19.88
CA SER A 538 -12.24 20.02 21.31
C SER A 538 -11.25 18.88 21.57
N ASN A 539 -10.59 18.92 22.73
CA ASN A 539 -9.72 17.86 23.23
C ASN A 539 -10.05 17.48 24.68
N ARG A 540 -11.33 17.65 25.06
CA ARG A 540 -11.83 17.48 26.43
C ARG A 540 -12.08 16.00 26.76
N THR A 541 -11.12 15.36 27.44
CA THR A 541 -11.30 13.98 27.94
C THR A 541 -12.10 13.92 29.25
N TYR A 542 -12.59 12.72 29.62
CA TYR A 542 -13.28 12.46 30.88
C TYR A 542 -12.46 12.88 32.12
N GLY A 543 -11.14 12.74 32.07
CA GLY A 543 -10.19 13.15 33.11
C GLY A 543 -10.01 14.66 33.23
N THR A 544 -10.44 15.46 32.25
CA THR A 544 -10.47 16.94 32.35
C THR A 544 -11.57 17.47 33.27
N TYR A 545 -12.40 16.60 33.85
CA TYR A 545 -13.52 16.92 34.73
C TYR A 545 -13.13 17.91 35.86
N ASN A 546 -13.69 19.12 35.79
CA ASN A 546 -13.40 20.21 36.69
C ASN A 546 -14.17 20.03 38.02
N THR A 547 -13.45 19.53 39.03
CA THR A 547 -13.96 19.38 40.41
C THR A 547 -14.18 20.69 41.16
N SER A 548 -13.65 21.80 40.63
CA SER A 548 -13.79 23.15 41.20
C SER A 548 -14.67 24.06 40.32
N ALA A 549 -15.44 23.47 39.39
CA ALA A 549 -16.34 24.20 38.51
C ALA A 549 -17.37 25.01 39.30
N GLY A 550 -17.62 26.24 38.84
CA GLY A 550 -18.68 27.10 39.38
C GLY A 550 -20.06 26.78 38.81
N SER A 551 -20.10 26.18 37.62
CA SER A 551 -21.29 25.86 36.84
C SER A 551 -21.21 24.42 36.31
N PRO A 552 -22.34 23.73 36.04
CA PRO A 552 -22.33 22.50 35.26
C PRO A 552 -21.75 22.67 33.84
N HIS A 553 -21.79 23.87 33.23
CA HIS A 553 -21.31 24.14 31.86
C HIS A 553 -19.89 23.61 31.60
N ASP A 554 -18.93 23.90 32.51
CA ASP A 554 -17.52 23.49 32.43
C ASP A 554 -17.33 21.99 32.14
N ASN A 555 -18.20 21.17 32.73
CA ASN A 555 -18.18 19.71 32.61
C ASN A 555 -19.12 19.21 31.51
N GLY A 556 -20.11 20.01 31.10
CA GLY A 556 -20.99 19.70 29.98
C GLY A 556 -20.31 19.72 28.63
N GLU A 557 -19.33 20.60 28.43
CA GLU A 557 -18.51 20.60 27.22
C GLU A 557 -17.78 19.25 26.99
N ILE A 558 -17.44 18.52 28.05
CA ILE A 558 -16.83 17.18 27.96
C ILE A 558 -17.85 16.17 27.39
N TRP A 559 -19.10 16.22 27.86
CA TRP A 559 -20.16 15.33 27.37
C TRP A 559 -20.58 15.68 25.94
N ALA A 560 -20.71 16.98 25.64
CA ALA A 560 -21.00 17.47 24.29
C ALA A 560 -19.91 17.07 23.27
N THR A 561 -18.62 17.15 23.63
CA THR A 561 -17.50 16.69 22.78
C THR A 561 -17.70 15.23 22.38
N MET A 562 -17.88 14.33 23.36
CA MET A 562 -18.10 12.90 23.08
C MET A 562 -19.31 12.64 22.17
N LEU A 563 -20.40 13.42 22.30
CA LEU A 563 -21.57 13.30 21.43
C LEU A 563 -21.36 13.90 20.03
N TYR A 564 -20.46 14.88 19.90
CA TYR A 564 -20.06 15.44 18.61
C TYR A 564 -19.23 14.44 17.81
N ASP A 565 -18.34 13.69 18.47
CA ASP A 565 -17.54 12.64 17.83
C ASP A 565 -18.41 11.43 17.43
N VAL A 566 -19.42 11.07 18.23
CA VAL A 566 -20.47 10.12 17.80
C VAL A 566 -21.23 10.64 16.56
N ARG A 567 -21.44 11.97 16.44
CA ARG A 567 -22.05 12.61 15.25
C ARG A 567 -21.13 12.60 14.03
N GLU A 568 -19.82 12.76 14.17
CA GLU A 568 -18.87 12.58 13.06
C GLU A 568 -18.85 11.11 12.58
N ASN A 569 -18.79 10.15 13.50
CA ASN A 569 -18.76 8.72 13.16
C ASN A 569 -20.06 8.19 12.52
N LEU A 570 -21.25 8.68 12.93
CA LEU A 570 -22.54 8.10 12.53
C LEU A 570 -23.47 9.03 11.72
N GLY A 571 -23.11 10.32 11.64
CA GLY A 571 -23.94 11.37 11.05
C GLY A 571 -25.10 11.80 11.95
N ILE A 572 -25.47 13.09 11.83
CA ILE A 572 -26.51 13.78 12.61
C ILE A 572 -27.75 12.91 12.88
N ALA A 573 -28.42 12.40 11.84
CA ALA A 573 -29.71 11.72 12.00
C ALA A 573 -29.62 10.43 12.84
N THR A 574 -28.52 9.69 12.73
CA THR A 574 -28.30 8.49 13.53
C THR A 574 -28.07 8.88 14.99
N THR A 575 -27.20 9.87 15.21
CA THR A 575 -26.82 10.33 16.55
C THR A 575 -27.99 10.99 17.28
N THR A 576 -28.86 11.76 16.60
CA THR A 576 -30.10 12.30 17.20
C THR A 576 -31.00 11.20 17.76
N GLN A 577 -31.25 10.13 17.00
CA GLN A 577 -32.07 9.02 17.47
C GLN A 577 -31.42 8.30 18.66
N LEU A 578 -30.11 8.04 18.58
CA LEU A 578 -29.35 7.35 19.63
C LEU A 578 -29.22 8.17 20.92
N VAL A 579 -29.13 9.50 20.82
CA VAL A 579 -29.10 10.42 21.97
C VAL A 579 -30.45 10.43 22.68
N LEU A 580 -31.55 10.62 21.96
CA LEU A 580 -32.90 10.68 22.55
C LEU A 580 -33.34 9.35 23.18
N ASP A 581 -33.09 8.23 22.52
CA ASP A 581 -33.35 6.91 23.12
C ASP A 581 -32.32 6.55 24.20
N GLY A 582 -31.09 7.08 24.09
CA GLY A 582 -30.03 6.94 25.08
C GLY A 582 -30.36 7.59 26.41
N MET A 583 -31.00 8.77 26.39
CA MET A 583 -31.58 9.41 27.59
C MET A 583 -32.56 8.46 28.29
N ARG A 584 -33.51 7.87 27.56
CA ARG A 584 -34.52 6.94 28.11
C ARG A 584 -33.91 5.67 28.70
N ASN A 585 -32.82 5.20 28.07
CA ASN A 585 -32.09 4.00 28.47
C ASN A 585 -31.04 4.25 29.57
N THR A 586 -30.75 5.52 29.91
CA THR A 586 -29.83 5.89 30.98
C THR A 586 -30.35 5.38 32.32
N ALA A 587 -29.46 4.93 33.21
CA ALA A 587 -29.84 4.33 34.48
C ALA A 587 -30.70 5.27 35.34
N ASN A 588 -31.84 4.77 35.85
CA ASN A 588 -32.69 5.50 36.80
C ASN A 588 -31.98 5.65 38.15
N SER A 589 -31.22 6.74 38.26
CA SER A 589 -30.43 7.19 39.40
C SER A 589 -30.73 8.67 39.61
N PRO A 590 -30.83 9.19 40.85
CA PRO A 590 -30.96 10.64 41.07
C PRO A 590 -29.70 11.42 40.67
N THR A 591 -28.59 10.73 40.36
CA THR A 591 -27.32 11.31 39.93
C THR A 591 -26.64 10.34 38.95
N PRO A 592 -27.12 10.23 37.69
CA PRO A 592 -26.46 9.40 36.68
C PRO A 592 -25.06 9.94 36.36
N THR A 593 -24.16 9.03 35.97
CA THR A 593 -22.78 9.32 35.56
C THR A 593 -22.65 9.33 34.04
N PHE A 594 -21.55 9.87 33.49
CA PHE A 594 -21.28 9.79 32.05
C PHE A 594 -21.23 8.34 31.55
N ILE A 595 -20.75 7.41 32.40
CA ILE A 595 -20.76 5.97 32.13
C ILE A 595 -22.19 5.44 31.97
N ASP A 596 -23.15 5.92 32.77
CA ASP A 596 -24.57 5.56 32.63
C ASP A 596 -25.17 6.11 31.33
N GLY A 597 -24.84 7.36 30.97
CA GLY A 597 -25.27 7.99 29.70
C GLY A 597 -24.74 7.25 28.47
N ARG A 598 -23.43 6.95 28.45
CA ARG A 598 -22.76 6.15 27.40
C ARG A 598 -23.43 4.79 27.24
N THR A 599 -23.70 4.13 28.37
CA THR A 599 -24.37 2.82 28.40
C THR A 599 -25.80 2.92 27.87
N GLY A 600 -26.51 4.01 28.14
CA GLY A 600 -27.82 4.31 27.55
C GLY A 600 -27.78 4.40 26.02
N ILE A 601 -26.82 5.14 25.46
CA ILE A 601 -26.63 5.32 24.02
C ILE A 601 -26.23 4.00 23.33
N LEU A 602 -25.32 3.23 23.92
CA LEU A 602 -24.97 1.88 23.44
C LEU A 602 -26.19 0.94 23.46
N ALA A 603 -27.03 1.02 24.50
CA ALA A 603 -28.27 0.27 24.58
C ALA A 603 -29.31 0.71 23.53
N ALA A 604 -29.38 2.00 23.20
CA ALA A 604 -30.22 2.51 22.12
C ALA A 604 -29.79 1.96 20.75
N ASP A 605 -28.50 1.82 20.49
CA ASP A 605 -28.02 1.21 19.25
C ASP A 605 -28.33 -0.30 19.18
N MET A 606 -28.25 -0.99 20.32
CA MET A 606 -28.71 -2.39 20.43
C MET A 606 -30.20 -2.54 20.14
N THR A 607 -31.07 -1.60 20.54
CA THR A 607 -32.52 -1.67 20.26
C THR A 607 -32.88 -1.22 18.85
N ASN A 608 -32.21 -0.19 18.34
CA ASN A 608 -32.61 0.51 17.12
C ASN A 608 -31.98 -0.11 15.87
N ASN A 609 -30.69 -0.47 15.98
CA ASN A 609 -29.88 -0.95 14.86
C ASN A 609 -29.39 -2.40 15.06
N GLY A 610 -29.69 -3.02 16.21
CA GLY A 610 -29.26 -4.37 16.54
C GLY A 610 -27.77 -4.47 16.90
N GLY A 611 -27.16 -3.36 17.33
CA GLY A 611 -25.73 -3.28 17.65
C GLY A 611 -24.83 -3.00 16.44
N ALA A 612 -25.38 -2.48 15.34
CA ALA A 612 -24.63 -2.25 14.11
C ALA A 612 -23.58 -1.13 14.21
N ASN A 613 -23.63 -0.28 15.24
CA ASN A 613 -22.74 0.86 15.41
C ASN A 613 -21.95 0.83 16.73
N GLN A 614 -21.94 -0.29 17.47
CA GLN A 614 -21.32 -0.36 18.81
C GLN A 614 -19.87 0.12 18.81
N CYS A 615 -19.04 -0.35 17.87
CA CYS A 615 -17.62 0.02 17.84
C CYS A 615 -17.38 1.49 17.46
N ALA A 616 -18.17 2.05 16.54
CA ALA A 616 -18.11 3.47 16.18
C ALA A 616 -18.53 4.38 17.36
N ILE A 617 -19.51 3.96 18.17
CA ILE A 617 -19.90 4.64 19.42
C ILE A 617 -18.80 4.49 20.47
N TRP A 618 -18.25 3.28 20.63
CA TRP A 618 -17.17 3.04 21.57
C TRP A 618 -15.91 3.84 21.23
N SER A 619 -15.54 3.98 19.95
CA SER A 619 -14.42 4.79 19.47
C SER A 619 -14.54 6.23 19.95
N ALA A 620 -15.67 6.89 19.67
CA ALA A 620 -15.94 8.28 20.07
C ALA A 620 -15.89 8.51 21.60
N PHE A 621 -16.32 7.52 22.38
CA PHE A 621 -16.21 7.60 23.84
C PHE A 621 -14.81 7.24 24.35
N ALA A 622 -14.11 6.29 23.73
CA ALA A 622 -12.80 5.82 24.15
C ALA A 622 -11.70 6.86 23.85
N GLU A 623 -11.70 7.49 22.68
CA GLU A 623 -10.73 8.54 22.33
C GLU A 623 -10.80 9.75 23.29
N ASN A 624 -11.99 10.01 23.83
CA ASN A 624 -12.24 11.02 24.87
C ASN A 624 -12.09 10.48 26.31
N GLY A 625 -11.47 9.31 26.51
CA GLY A 625 -11.15 8.76 27.83
C GLY A 625 -12.33 8.14 28.59
N LEU A 626 -13.49 7.95 27.95
CA LEU A 626 -14.65 7.22 28.48
C LEU A 626 -14.75 5.80 27.86
N GLY A 627 -13.61 5.12 27.70
CA GLY A 627 -13.48 3.74 27.21
C GLY A 627 -13.96 2.66 28.19
N VAL A 628 -13.75 1.39 27.83
CA VAL A 628 -14.42 0.25 28.49
C VAL A 628 -14.10 0.13 29.99
N ASN A 629 -12.89 0.52 30.41
CA ASN A 629 -12.42 0.49 31.79
C ASN A 629 -12.43 1.87 32.50
N ALA A 630 -13.07 2.89 31.93
CA ALA A 630 -13.14 4.24 32.54
C ALA A 630 -13.81 4.20 33.92
N VAL A 631 -13.31 5.00 34.88
CA VAL A 631 -13.75 4.95 36.28
C VAL A 631 -14.36 6.28 36.73
N SER A 632 -15.63 6.22 37.12
CA SER A 632 -16.30 7.30 37.85
C SER A 632 -15.90 7.26 39.33
N ASN A 633 -15.12 8.24 39.78
CA ASN A 633 -14.62 8.37 41.15
C ASN A 633 -15.63 9.07 42.10
N GLY A 634 -16.83 9.37 41.61
CA GLY A 634 -17.90 10.04 42.31
C GLY A 634 -18.23 11.43 41.76
N LEU A 635 -19.32 12.02 42.26
CA LEU A 635 -20.00 13.17 41.66
C LEU A 635 -19.20 14.47 41.64
N HIS A 636 -18.24 14.63 42.54
CA HIS A 636 -17.38 15.82 42.67
C HIS A 636 -15.88 15.46 42.74
N ALA A 637 -15.50 14.31 42.18
CA ALA A 637 -14.11 13.85 42.11
C ALA A 637 -13.55 14.02 40.69
N ALA A 638 -12.22 14.02 40.54
CA ALA A 638 -11.61 13.92 39.22
C ALA A 638 -11.84 12.50 38.71
N GLN A 639 -12.31 12.36 37.48
CA GLN A 639 -12.60 11.05 36.90
C GLN A 639 -11.32 10.41 36.35
N THR A 640 -11.33 9.12 36.06
CA THR A 640 -10.16 8.43 35.51
C THR A 640 -10.42 8.04 34.07
N ASP A 641 -9.64 8.66 33.18
CA ASP A 641 -9.59 8.34 31.76
C ASP A 641 -9.24 6.86 31.54
N ASN A 642 -9.85 6.31 30.50
CA ASN A 642 -9.46 5.07 29.87
C ASN A 642 -9.74 5.15 28.37
N PHE A 643 -8.74 4.83 27.56
CA PHE A 643 -8.84 4.90 26.10
C PHE A 643 -9.02 3.51 25.46
N ASP A 644 -9.23 2.47 26.28
CA ASP A 644 -9.35 1.10 25.79
C ASP A 644 -10.72 0.89 25.11
N MET A 645 -10.67 0.37 23.89
CA MET A 645 -11.81 -0.19 23.18
C MET A 645 -12.20 -1.58 23.71
N PRO A 646 -13.44 -2.05 23.48
CA PRO A 646 -13.78 -3.45 23.65
C PRO A 646 -12.89 -4.33 22.74
N PRO A 647 -12.34 -5.46 23.21
CA PRO A 647 -11.46 -6.31 22.40
C PRO A 647 -12.10 -6.85 21.11
N GLU A 648 -13.42 -6.96 21.07
CA GLU A 648 -14.16 -7.33 19.85
C GLU A 648 -14.14 -6.24 18.76
N CYS A 649 -13.85 -4.99 19.11
CA CYS A 649 -13.81 -3.85 18.20
C CYS A 649 -12.41 -3.51 17.69
N LEU A 650 -11.36 -4.09 18.28
CA LEU A 650 -9.98 -3.87 17.85
C LEU A 650 -9.65 -4.77 16.64
N PRO A 651 -8.78 -4.30 15.72
CA PRO A 651 -8.26 -5.14 14.65
C PRO A 651 -7.36 -6.25 15.20
N THR A 652 -6.91 -7.13 14.32
CA THR A 652 -5.85 -8.11 14.63
C THR A 652 -4.94 -8.21 13.42
N ALA A 653 -3.66 -7.92 13.60
CA ALA A 653 -2.62 -8.15 12.60
C ALA A 653 -2.33 -9.65 12.48
N ASP A 654 -1.99 -10.08 11.27
CA ASP A 654 -1.42 -11.39 10.99
C ASP A 654 -0.40 -11.17 9.88
N ALA A 655 0.89 -11.15 10.24
CA ALA A 655 2.00 -10.93 9.32
C ALA A 655 2.30 -12.17 8.45
N GLY A 656 1.56 -13.27 8.67
CA GLY A 656 1.70 -14.54 7.98
C GLY A 656 2.99 -15.28 8.32
N GLY A 657 3.58 -15.91 7.31
CA GLY A 657 4.86 -16.62 7.44
C GLY A 657 4.83 -17.86 8.35
N PRO A 658 6.00 -18.29 8.87
CA PRO A 658 7.33 -17.80 8.50
C PRO A 658 7.61 -18.03 7.01
N TYR A 659 8.43 -17.16 6.43
CA TYR A 659 8.83 -17.20 5.03
C TYR A 659 10.25 -17.77 4.90
N SER A 660 10.55 -18.43 3.79
CA SER A 660 11.91 -18.87 3.43
C SER A 660 12.12 -18.70 1.93
N THR A 661 13.33 -18.33 1.55
CA THR A 661 13.76 -18.08 0.17
C THR A 661 15.26 -18.37 0.04
N ASP A 662 15.72 -18.59 -1.18
CA ASP A 662 17.14 -18.60 -1.51
C ASP A 662 17.61 -17.15 -1.75
N GLU A 663 18.90 -16.85 -1.56
CA GLU A 663 19.48 -15.53 -1.92
C GLU A 663 19.21 -15.12 -3.38
N GLY A 664 19.17 -13.81 -3.63
CA GLY A 664 18.78 -13.23 -4.91
C GLY A 664 17.27 -13.21 -5.17
N VAL A 665 16.48 -14.01 -4.44
CA VAL A 665 15.05 -14.26 -4.73
C VAL A 665 14.12 -13.52 -3.76
N ASP A 666 13.50 -12.45 -4.26
CA ASP A 666 12.52 -11.63 -3.51
C ASP A 666 11.32 -12.46 -2.99
N VAL A 667 10.88 -12.15 -1.76
CA VAL A 667 9.70 -12.78 -1.12
C VAL A 667 8.49 -11.86 -1.20
N THR A 668 7.31 -12.41 -1.52
CA THR A 668 6.04 -11.70 -1.34
C THR A 668 5.46 -12.04 0.02
N LEU A 669 5.26 -11.04 0.88
CA LEU A 669 4.63 -11.19 2.19
C LEU A 669 3.10 -11.25 2.04
N ASP A 670 2.39 -11.79 3.03
CA ASP A 670 0.93 -11.94 2.99
C ASP A 670 0.29 -11.59 4.34
N GLY A 671 -0.18 -10.34 4.45
CA GLY A 671 -0.96 -9.85 5.58
C GLY A 671 -2.46 -10.15 5.50
N SER A 672 -2.94 -10.92 4.49
CA SER A 672 -4.38 -11.04 4.17
C SER A 672 -5.21 -11.82 5.19
N ALA A 673 -4.57 -12.46 6.17
CA ALA A 673 -5.22 -13.08 7.30
C ALA A 673 -5.62 -12.08 8.41
N SER A 674 -5.09 -10.85 8.37
CA SER A 674 -5.43 -9.76 9.30
C SER A 674 -6.93 -9.46 9.29
N THR A 675 -7.48 -9.09 10.45
CA THR A 675 -8.92 -8.89 10.63
C THR A 675 -9.29 -7.54 11.22
N ALA A 676 -10.47 -7.05 10.84
CA ALA A 676 -11.13 -5.85 11.38
C ALA A 676 -11.51 -5.93 12.87
N GLY A 677 -11.38 -7.10 13.49
CA GLY A 677 -11.97 -7.41 14.79
C GLY A 677 -13.10 -8.44 14.72
N SER A 678 -13.54 -8.91 15.89
CA SER A 678 -14.51 -10.03 16.00
C SER A 678 -15.97 -9.58 16.21
N GLY A 679 -16.20 -8.30 16.47
CA GLY A 679 -17.51 -7.67 16.63
C GLY A 679 -18.21 -7.45 15.30
N ALA A 680 -19.55 -7.52 15.31
CA ALA A 680 -20.36 -7.37 14.09
C ALA A 680 -20.36 -5.94 13.50
N SER A 681 -19.87 -4.96 14.27
CA SER A 681 -19.71 -3.55 13.91
C SER A 681 -18.24 -3.09 13.90
N ALA A 682 -17.28 -4.01 13.92
CA ALA A 682 -15.85 -3.68 13.97
C ALA A 682 -15.41 -2.98 12.67
N GLY A 683 -14.47 -2.05 12.77
CA GLY A 683 -14.10 -1.13 11.69
C GLY A 683 -13.36 -1.85 10.57
N ALA A 684 -13.70 -1.56 9.32
CA ALA A 684 -12.95 -2.11 8.18
C ALA A 684 -11.48 -1.68 8.25
N LEU A 685 -10.55 -2.61 7.95
CA LEU A 685 -9.12 -2.28 7.86
C LEU A 685 -8.88 -1.23 6.78
N ALA A 686 -8.32 -0.09 7.19
CA ALA A 686 -8.06 1.09 6.37
C ALA A 686 -6.63 1.10 5.80
N SER A 687 -5.65 0.64 6.57
CA SER A 687 -4.23 0.59 6.18
C SER A 687 -3.52 -0.67 6.67
N TYR A 688 -2.45 -0.99 5.93
CA TYR A 688 -1.45 -2.02 6.23
C TYR A 688 -0.10 -1.33 6.02
N ALA A 689 0.73 -1.30 7.04
CA ALA A 689 2.03 -0.66 7.06
C ALA A 689 3.06 -1.67 7.57
N TRP A 690 4.21 -1.77 6.90
CA TRP A 690 5.20 -2.81 7.17
C TRP A 690 6.53 -2.19 7.59
N ASP A 691 7.10 -2.81 8.61
CA ASP A 691 8.49 -2.68 9.05
C ASP A 691 9.23 -3.86 8.38
N LEU A 692 10.15 -3.56 7.46
CA LEU A 692 10.89 -4.56 6.70
C LEU A 692 12.36 -4.68 7.16
N ASP A 693 12.93 -3.65 7.78
CA ASP A 693 14.32 -3.67 8.28
C ASP A 693 14.46 -4.05 9.78
N GLY A 694 13.34 -4.08 10.51
CA GLY A 694 13.25 -4.47 11.91
C GLY A 694 13.60 -3.38 12.91
N ASP A 695 13.62 -2.09 12.52
CA ASP A 695 13.92 -0.98 13.43
C ASP A 695 12.76 -0.59 14.38
N GLY A 696 11.56 -1.10 14.12
CA GLY A 696 10.32 -0.81 14.85
C GLY A 696 9.46 0.30 14.23
N GLN A 697 9.73 0.72 12.99
CA GLN A 697 9.01 1.76 12.27
C GLN A 697 8.31 1.18 11.03
N TYR A 698 6.99 1.36 10.97
CA TYR A 698 6.18 0.82 9.88
C TYR A 698 6.13 1.75 8.64
N ASP A 699 7.28 2.18 8.11
CA ASP A 699 7.35 3.10 6.95
C ASP A 699 8.05 2.58 5.68
N ASP A 700 8.49 1.31 5.66
CA ASP A 700 9.14 0.69 4.49
C ASP A 700 8.18 0.35 3.34
N ALA A 701 7.04 -0.28 3.67
CA ALA A 701 6.09 -0.73 2.67
C ALA A 701 4.62 -0.65 3.14
N THR A 702 3.70 -0.68 2.18
CA THR A 702 2.26 -0.58 2.46
C THR A 702 1.44 -1.56 1.61
N GLY A 703 0.27 -1.93 2.14
CA GLY A 703 -0.68 -2.82 1.50
C GLY A 703 -0.58 -4.28 1.96
N VAL A 704 -1.50 -5.11 1.47
CA VAL A 704 -1.73 -6.47 1.98
C VAL A 704 -0.60 -7.45 1.63
N SER A 705 0.11 -7.22 0.53
CA SER A 705 1.15 -8.13 0.03
C SER A 705 2.32 -7.37 -0.59
N PRO A 706 3.18 -6.73 0.22
CA PRO A 706 4.40 -6.11 -0.26
C PRO A 706 5.46 -7.17 -0.64
N THR A 707 6.56 -6.70 -1.20
CA THR A 707 7.74 -7.52 -1.52
C THR A 707 8.86 -7.19 -0.55
N PHE A 708 9.40 -8.20 0.12
CA PHE A 708 10.66 -8.14 0.86
C PHE A 708 11.82 -8.41 -0.11
N THR A 709 12.80 -7.51 -0.14
CA THR A 709 13.90 -7.51 -1.12
C THR A 709 15.29 -7.52 -0.50
N ASP A 710 15.40 -7.58 0.83
CA ASP A 710 16.66 -7.67 1.56
C ASP A 710 17.10 -9.15 1.59
N VAL A 711 17.51 -9.63 0.41
CA VAL A 711 17.80 -11.04 0.10
C VAL A 711 19.18 -11.19 -0.56
N GLY A 712 20.08 -10.24 -0.31
CA GLY A 712 21.44 -10.21 -0.83
C GLY A 712 22.51 -10.69 0.15
N GLN A 713 22.08 -11.21 1.29
CA GLN A 713 22.86 -11.89 2.32
C GLN A 713 21.95 -12.94 2.98
N ASP A 714 22.53 -14.06 3.39
CA ASP A 714 21.88 -15.11 4.19
C ASP A 714 21.34 -14.60 5.55
N GLY A 715 20.43 -15.38 6.15
CA GLY A 715 20.12 -15.25 7.57
C GLY A 715 18.63 -15.19 7.90
N SER A 716 18.31 -14.42 8.95
CA SER A 716 16.98 -14.45 9.60
C SER A 716 16.51 -13.05 9.95
N PHE A 717 15.74 -12.45 9.04
CA PHE A 717 15.19 -11.11 9.14
C PHE A 717 13.82 -11.15 9.84
N THR A 718 13.53 -10.15 10.68
CA THR A 718 12.23 -10.00 11.33
C THR A 718 11.48 -8.87 10.65
N VAL A 719 10.28 -9.14 10.16
CA VAL A 719 9.41 -8.13 9.51
C VAL A 719 8.16 -7.93 10.37
N GLY A 720 7.74 -6.69 10.53
CA GLY A 720 6.53 -6.30 11.24
C GLY A 720 5.40 -5.90 10.29
N LEU A 721 4.15 -6.12 10.71
CA LEU A 721 2.94 -5.57 10.10
C LEU A 721 2.12 -4.84 11.17
N GLU A 722 1.92 -3.53 10.97
CA GLU A 722 0.86 -2.77 11.63
C GLU A 722 -0.37 -2.71 10.71
N VAL A 723 -1.54 -3.03 11.25
CA VAL A 723 -2.83 -2.76 10.58
C VAL A 723 -3.62 -1.70 11.33
N THR A 724 -4.28 -0.81 10.60
CA THR A 724 -5.16 0.23 11.17
C THR A 724 -6.59 0.03 10.68
N ASP A 725 -7.59 0.18 11.56
CA ASP A 725 -9.00 0.20 11.17
C ASP A 725 -9.51 1.61 10.78
N GLU A 726 -10.75 1.70 10.28
CA GLU A 726 -11.38 2.98 9.90
C GLU A 726 -11.69 3.93 11.07
N PHE A 727 -11.48 3.47 12.32
CA PHE A 727 -11.61 4.26 13.55
C PHE A 727 -10.25 4.64 14.15
N GLY A 728 -9.13 4.31 13.49
CA GLY A 728 -7.78 4.63 13.93
C GLY A 728 -7.18 3.67 14.97
N ASN A 729 -7.83 2.54 15.29
CA ASN A 729 -7.26 1.52 16.16
C ASN A 729 -6.18 0.74 15.39
N THR A 730 -5.07 0.40 16.05
CA THR A 730 -4.00 -0.42 15.49
C THR A 730 -3.82 -1.75 16.22
N ASP A 731 -3.22 -2.72 15.52
CA ASP A 731 -2.63 -3.92 16.08
C ASP A 731 -1.36 -4.29 15.27
N GLU A 732 -0.41 -4.96 15.91
CA GLU A 732 0.92 -5.26 15.37
C GLU A 732 1.21 -6.77 15.46
N ASP A 733 1.75 -7.36 14.40
CA ASP A 733 2.25 -8.74 14.38
C ASP A 733 3.60 -8.83 13.66
N THR A 734 4.37 -9.88 13.93
CA THR A 734 5.73 -10.06 13.37
C THR A 734 5.91 -11.44 12.76
N ALA A 735 6.56 -11.48 11.60
CA ALA A 735 6.97 -12.71 10.93
C ALA A 735 8.49 -12.76 10.75
N THR A 736 9.01 -13.95 10.49
CA THR A 736 10.43 -14.15 10.14
C THR A 736 10.54 -14.48 8.66
N VAL A 737 11.50 -13.86 7.98
CA VAL A 737 11.98 -14.25 6.66
C VAL A 737 13.36 -14.88 6.82
N THR A 738 13.49 -16.14 6.44
CA THR A 738 14.79 -16.83 6.36
C THR A 738 15.30 -16.75 4.92
N VAL A 739 16.52 -16.26 4.75
CA VAL A 739 17.24 -16.28 3.48
C VAL A 739 18.30 -17.38 3.59
N ASP A 740 18.21 -18.38 2.72
CA ASP A 740 19.07 -19.56 2.69
C ASP A 740 20.23 -19.34 1.68
N ASN A 741 21.50 -19.50 2.12
CA ASN A 741 22.72 -19.24 1.33
C ASN A 741 22.77 -20.01 -0.01
N VAL A 742 23.22 -19.36 -1.09
CA VAL A 742 23.36 -19.96 -2.43
C VAL A 742 24.82 -19.99 -2.89
N SER A 743 25.47 -21.15 -2.78
CA SER A 743 26.89 -21.31 -3.10
C SER A 743 27.35 -20.71 -4.46
N PRO A 744 28.55 -20.11 -4.51
CA PRO A 744 29.03 -19.37 -5.67
C PRO A 744 29.24 -20.26 -6.89
N THR A 745 29.10 -19.65 -8.08
CA THR A 745 29.40 -20.30 -9.36
C THR A 745 30.74 -19.80 -9.90
N VAL A 746 31.67 -20.71 -10.20
CA VAL A 746 32.98 -20.40 -10.78
C VAL A 746 33.00 -20.72 -12.28
N SER A 747 33.49 -19.79 -13.10
CA SER A 747 33.77 -19.98 -14.52
C SER A 747 35.21 -19.57 -14.84
N ILE A 748 35.94 -20.43 -15.54
CA ILE A 748 37.30 -20.17 -16.05
C ILE A 748 37.23 -20.14 -17.57
N ASP A 749 37.84 -19.15 -18.21
CA ASP A 749 37.94 -19.08 -19.66
C ASP A 749 38.88 -20.18 -20.22
N PRO A 750 38.77 -20.54 -21.51
CA PRO A 750 39.71 -21.46 -22.14
C PRO A 750 41.14 -20.89 -22.15
N ILE A 751 42.05 -21.56 -21.46
CA ILE A 751 43.46 -21.18 -21.37
C ILE A 751 44.15 -21.53 -22.71
N PRO A 752 44.91 -20.60 -23.33
CA PRO A 752 45.68 -20.90 -24.53
C PRO A 752 46.87 -21.81 -24.21
N VAL A 753 47.25 -22.66 -25.18
CA VAL A 753 48.54 -23.36 -25.15
C VAL A 753 49.65 -22.33 -25.37
N VAL A 754 50.71 -22.45 -24.58
CA VAL A 754 51.94 -21.65 -24.67
C VAL A 754 53.14 -22.59 -24.73
N ASP A 755 54.29 -22.08 -25.18
CA ASP A 755 55.56 -22.76 -25.00
C ASP A 755 56.01 -22.58 -23.52
N GLU A 756 56.93 -23.40 -23.00
CA GLU A 756 57.41 -23.23 -21.62
C GLU A 756 58.18 -21.92 -21.39
N HIS A 757 58.19 -21.47 -20.13
CA HIS A 757 58.59 -20.11 -19.73
C HIS A 757 57.79 -18.96 -20.39
N ASP A 758 57.00 -19.16 -21.43
CA ASP A 758 56.10 -18.14 -21.97
C ASP A 758 54.93 -17.85 -21.00
N THR A 759 54.42 -16.63 -21.04
CA THR A 759 53.37 -16.18 -20.10
C THR A 759 51.97 -16.49 -20.64
N THR A 760 51.18 -17.24 -19.89
CA THR A 760 49.74 -17.43 -20.14
C THR A 760 48.90 -16.61 -19.15
N THR A 761 47.77 -16.06 -19.61
CA THR A 761 46.84 -15.29 -18.77
C THR A 761 45.60 -16.12 -18.51
N ILE A 762 45.32 -16.39 -17.23
CA ILE A 762 44.12 -17.10 -16.77
C ILE A 762 43.07 -16.05 -16.42
N THR A 763 41.95 -16.06 -17.14
CA THR A 763 40.79 -15.19 -16.90
C THR A 763 39.56 -15.99 -16.51
N GLY A 764 38.64 -15.33 -15.82
CA GLY A 764 37.36 -15.92 -15.44
C GLY A 764 36.54 -15.03 -14.52
N THR A 765 35.43 -15.58 -14.05
CA THR A 765 34.46 -14.91 -13.18
C THR A 765 33.93 -15.85 -12.13
N ILE A 766 33.80 -15.37 -10.90
CA ILE A 766 33.01 -15.99 -9.84
C ILE A 766 31.76 -15.12 -9.65
N THR A 767 30.59 -15.74 -9.58
CA THR A 767 29.29 -15.05 -9.46
C THR A 767 28.44 -15.69 -8.39
N ASP A 768 27.77 -14.87 -7.58
CA ASP A 768 26.97 -15.32 -6.43
C ASP A 768 25.71 -14.45 -6.25
N PRO A 769 24.51 -15.01 -6.02
CA PRO A 769 23.31 -14.23 -5.71
C PRO A 769 23.39 -13.39 -4.42
N GLY A 770 24.27 -13.73 -3.47
CA GLY A 770 24.57 -12.96 -2.26
C GLY A 770 25.32 -11.66 -2.57
N TRP A 771 24.63 -10.67 -3.16
CA TRP A 771 25.30 -9.47 -3.67
C TRP A 771 25.87 -8.52 -2.61
N GLU A 772 25.58 -8.71 -1.32
CA GLU A 772 26.13 -7.90 -0.21
C GLU A 772 27.37 -8.53 0.43
N GLU A 773 27.77 -9.70 -0.04
CA GLU A 773 28.86 -10.50 0.50
C GLU A 773 30.20 -10.31 -0.25
N ASP A 774 31.32 -10.45 0.45
CA ASP A 774 32.66 -10.27 -0.11
C ASP A 774 33.22 -11.59 -0.66
N LEU A 775 33.02 -11.85 -1.95
CA LEU A 775 33.56 -13.04 -2.62
C LEU A 775 35.09 -13.13 -2.51
N GLN A 776 35.55 -14.30 -2.07
CA GLN A 776 36.96 -14.68 -2.00
C GLN A 776 37.28 -15.78 -3.01
N ALA A 777 38.56 -15.88 -3.37
CA ALA A 777 39.02 -16.86 -4.34
C ALA A 777 40.44 -17.34 -4.09
N THR A 778 40.70 -18.59 -4.44
CA THR A 778 42.05 -19.14 -4.60
C THR A 778 42.22 -19.78 -5.98
N ILE A 779 43.46 -19.83 -6.45
CA ILE A 779 43.87 -20.51 -7.67
C ILE A 779 45.03 -21.46 -7.36
N ASP A 780 44.91 -22.70 -7.79
CA ASP A 780 46.03 -23.65 -7.86
C ASP A 780 46.40 -23.82 -9.34
N PHE A 781 47.69 -23.67 -9.65
CA PHE A 781 48.19 -23.78 -11.03
C PHE A 781 48.61 -25.22 -11.37
N ASP A 782 48.57 -26.16 -10.42
CA ASP A 782 49.08 -27.55 -10.55
C ASP A 782 50.62 -27.61 -10.72
N ASP A 783 51.31 -26.51 -10.39
CA ASP A 783 52.77 -26.33 -10.38
C ASP A 783 53.44 -26.79 -9.07
N GLY A 784 52.68 -27.37 -8.15
CA GLY A 784 53.17 -27.78 -6.83
C GLY A 784 53.44 -26.65 -5.82
N ALA A 785 53.22 -25.38 -6.17
CA ALA A 785 53.16 -24.28 -5.20
C ALA A 785 51.91 -24.37 -4.31
N GLY A 786 50.85 -25.00 -4.83
CA GLY A 786 49.56 -25.18 -4.17
C GLY A 786 48.67 -23.93 -4.23
N PRO A 787 47.47 -23.96 -3.60
CA PRO A 787 46.49 -22.89 -3.77
C PRO A 787 46.96 -21.52 -3.26
N GLN A 788 46.92 -20.53 -4.14
CA GLN A 788 47.34 -19.14 -3.91
C GLN A 788 46.11 -18.21 -3.84
N PRO A 789 46.13 -17.11 -3.06
CA PRO A 789 45.04 -16.14 -3.06
C PRO A 789 44.87 -15.46 -4.43
N LEU A 790 43.66 -15.51 -4.98
CA LEU A 790 43.32 -14.92 -6.28
C LEU A 790 42.60 -13.57 -6.07
N SER A 791 43.17 -12.50 -6.61
CA SER A 791 42.57 -11.16 -6.59
C SER A 791 41.83 -10.87 -7.89
N GLY A 792 40.74 -10.09 -7.80
CA GLY A 792 39.95 -9.67 -8.96
C GLY A 792 39.35 -8.28 -8.79
N THR A 793 38.50 -7.89 -9.73
CA THR A 793 37.60 -6.75 -9.60
C THR A 793 36.27 -7.26 -9.08
N LEU A 794 35.91 -6.84 -7.86
CA LEU A 794 34.66 -7.20 -7.20
C LEU A 794 33.57 -6.15 -7.50
N GLU A 795 32.39 -6.61 -7.90
CA GLU A 795 31.18 -5.81 -8.12
C GLU A 795 30.02 -6.41 -7.31
N ASN A 796 29.75 -5.80 -6.15
CA ASN A 796 28.71 -6.19 -5.20
C ASN A 796 27.44 -5.39 -5.49
N THR A 797 26.72 -5.76 -6.55
CA THR A 797 25.49 -5.07 -6.96
C THR A 797 24.44 -6.03 -7.51
N ARG A 798 23.26 -6.03 -6.89
CA ARG A 798 22.07 -6.78 -7.31
C ARG A 798 21.90 -6.81 -8.85
N PRO A 799 21.74 -7.98 -9.50
CA PRO A 799 21.33 -9.27 -8.91
C PRO A 799 22.40 -10.08 -8.19
N ASP A 800 23.69 -9.93 -8.53
CA ASP A 800 24.74 -10.89 -8.12
C ASP A 800 26.02 -10.14 -7.66
N ALA A 801 26.72 -10.66 -6.65
CA ALA A 801 28.14 -10.35 -6.45
C ALA A 801 28.95 -10.98 -7.60
N THR A 802 29.89 -10.24 -8.17
CA THR A 802 30.76 -10.76 -9.26
C THR A 802 32.23 -10.41 -9.01
N LEU A 803 33.08 -11.43 -8.91
CA LEU A 803 34.54 -11.29 -8.87
C LEU A 803 35.15 -11.70 -10.22
N ALA A 804 35.50 -10.72 -11.05
CA ALA A 804 36.19 -10.95 -12.32
C ALA A 804 37.72 -10.94 -12.12
N PHE A 805 38.40 -12.01 -12.51
CA PHE A 805 39.84 -12.18 -12.30
C PHE A 805 40.63 -12.30 -13.61
N SER A 806 41.91 -11.91 -13.54
CA SER A 806 42.89 -12.00 -14.62
C SER A 806 44.27 -12.10 -13.97
N VAL A 807 44.94 -13.24 -14.12
CA VAL A 807 46.26 -13.49 -13.54
C VAL A 807 47.20 -14.06 -14.59
N ASP A 808 48.39 -13.48 -14.69
CA ASP A 808 49.46 -13.98 -15.56
C ASP A 808 50.28 -15.03 -14.79
N HIS A 809 50.62 -16.13 -15.46
CA HIS A 809 51.43 -17.23 -14.91
C HIS A 809 52.42 -17.76 -15.98
N GLN A 810 53.54 -18.32 -15.52
CA GLN A 810 54.56 -18.96 -16.35
C GLN A 810 54.83 -20.34 -15.76
N TYR A 811 54.80 -21.37 -16.58
CA TYR A 811 55.18 -22.74 -16.21
C TYR A 811 56.67 -22.95 -16.48
N GLY A 812 57.33 -23.69 -15.59
CA GLY A 812 58.76 -23.98 -15.68
C GLY A 812 59.12 -25.25 -16.45
N ASP A 813 58.13 -26.08 -16.78
CA ASP A 813 58.27 -27.38 -17.45
C ASP A 813 57.05 -27.55 -18.35
N ASN A 814 57.16 -28.44 -19.32
CA ASN A 814 56.11 -28.78 -20.26
C ASN A 814 54.92 -29.51 -19.60
N GLY A 815 53.87 -29.73 -20.39
CA GLY A 815 52.84 -30.71 -20.07
C GLY A 815 51.43 -30.14 -19.96
N SER A 816 50.67 -30.65 -18.99
CA SER A 816 49.23 -30.44 -18.88
C SER A 816 48.83 -30.19 -17.43
N PHE A 817 48.73 -28.91 -17.09
CA PHE A 817 48.50 -28.43 -15.73
C PHE A 817 47.01 -28.16 -15.49
N THR A 818 46.47 -28.68 -14.38
CA THR A 818 45.05 -28.57 -14.02
C THR A 818 44.81 -27.32 -13.19
N VAL A 819 44.61 -26.18 -13.84
CA VAL A 819 44.29 -24.92 -13.14
C VAL A 819 42.93 -25.05 -12.46
N GLU A 820 42.91 -25.14 -11.13
CA GLU A 820 41.70 -25.15 -10.30
C GLU A 820 41.50 -23.77 -9.66
N VAL A 821 40.32 -23.19 -9.86
CA VAL A 821 39.89 -21.97 -9.15
C VAL A 821 38.79 -22.36 -8.18
N VAL A 822 38.99 -22.02 -6.90
CA VAL A 822 37.99 -22.19 -5.84
C VAL A 822 37.46 -20.81 -5.47
N GLY A 823 36.16 -20.59 -5.68
CA GLY A 823 35.44 -19.40 -5.21
C GLY A 823 34.68 -19.72 -3.93
N SER A 824 34.59 -18.74 -3.03
CA SER A 824 33.84 -18.83 -1.77
C SER A 824 33.14 -17.50 -1.44
N ASP A 825 31.87 -17.61 -1.05
CA ASP A 825 31.17 -16.75 -0.10
C ASP A 825 31.82 -16.88 1.30
N ASP A 826 31.20 -16.42 2.39
CA ASP A 826 31.72 -16.68 3.75
C ASP A 826 31.25 -17.99 4.40
N ASP A 827 30.38 -18.74 3.72
CA ASP A 827 29.67 -19.90 4.25
C ASP A 827 30.03 -21.24 3.57
N THR A 828 30.28 -21.22 2.26
CA THR A 828 30.50 -22.37 1.38
C THR A 828 31.70 -22.18 0.42
N SER A 829 31.91 -23.11 -0.53
CA SER A 829 32.88 -22.94 -1.61
C SER A 829 32.62 -23.90 -2.77
N THR A 830 32.91 -23.43 -3.98
CA THR A 830 32.75 -24.16 -5.24
C THR A 830 34.07 -24.10 -6.01
N SER A 831 34.48 -25.21 -6.62
CA SER A 831 35.62 -25.23 -7.55
C SER A 831 35.21 -25.46 -9.00
N ALA A 832 35.98 -24.87 -9.91
CA ALA A 832 35.99 -25.20 -11.33
C ALA A 832 37.44 -25.43 -11.75
N SER A 833 37.65 -26.20 -12.82
CA SER A 833 38.98 -26.44 -13.37
C SER A 833 39.02 -26.28 -14.89
N SER A 834 40.17 -25.82 -15.36
CA SER A 834 40.56 -25.70 -16.76
C SER A 834 41.94 -26.33 -16.94
N THR A 835 42.40 -26.49 -18.18
CA THR A 835 43.71 -27.11 -18.46
C THR A 835 44.59 -26.12 -19.20
N ALA A 836 45.74 -25.80 -18.61
CA ALA A 836 46.83 -25.13 -19.32
C ALA A 836 47.70 -26.21 -19.99
N GLY A 837 47.91 -26.07 -21.31
CA GLY A 837 48.86 -26.88 -22.05
C GLY A 837 50.16 -26.09 -22.24
N VAL A 838 51.29 -26.74 -22.00
CA VAL A 838 52.62 -26.16 -22.16
C VAL A 838 53.41 -27.08 -23.08
N ASP A 839 53.83 -26.56 -24.23
CA ASP A 839 54.66 -27.27 -25.20
C ASP A 839 56.15 -27.08 -24.85
N ASN A 840 56.98 -28.14 -25.00
CA ASN A 840 58.43 -28.08 -24.79
C ASN A 840 59.16 -27.34 -25.93
N VAL A 841 60.32 -26.77 -25.59
CA VAL A 841 61.24 -26.06 -26.46
C VAL A 841 62.64 -26.67 -26.33
N ASP A 842 63.06 -27.47 -27.32
CA ASP A 842 64.39 -28.11 -27.37
C ASP A 842 65.54 -27.17 -26.90
N PRO A 843 66.49 -27.65 -26.06
CA PRO A 843 67.72 -26.92 -25.72
C PRO A 843 68.52 -26.56 -26.97
N THR A 844 69.48 -25.64 -26.80
CA THR A 844 70.50 -25.37 -27.83
C THR A 844 71.80 -26.11 -27.55
N ALA A 845 72.59 -26.38 -28.58
CA ALA A 845 73.94 -26.94 -28.44
C ALA A 845 74.89 -26.16 -29.34
N VAL A 846 75.94 -25.58 -28.75
CA VAL A 846 76.94 -24.78 -29.47
C VAL A 846 78.34 -25.10 -28.95
N ILE A 847 79.20 -25.67 -29.79
CA ILE A 847 80.61 -25.91 -29.48
C ILE A 847 81.37 -24.57 -29.53
N ASP A 848 82.19 -24.28 -28.50
CA ASP A 848 83.13 -23.16 -28.55
C ASP A 848 84.32 -23.49 -29.47
N ASP A 849 84.20 -23.14 -30.75
CA ASP A 849 85.22 -23.35 -31.78
C ASP A 849 86.41 -22.36 -31.71
N SER A 850 86.46 -21.47 -30.70
CA SER A 850 87.50 -20.43 -30.62
C SER A 850 88.93 -20.97 -30.43
N GLY A 851 89.06 -22.25 -30.02
CA GLY A 851 90.32 -22.99 -29.96
C GLY A 851 90.72 -23.73 -31.25
N ALA A 852 89.90 -23.73 -32.29
CA ALA A 852 90.18 -24.42 -33.54
C ALA A 852 91.10 -23.61 -34.49
N GLU A 853 91.98 -24.30 -35.21
CA GLU A 853 92.81 -23.68 -36.25
C GLU A 853 92.18 -23.86 -37.64
N THR A 854 92.14 -22.78 -38.42
CA THR A 854 91.63 -22.82 -39.81
C THR A 854 92.76 -22.85 -40.84
N TYR A 855 92.80 -23.90 -41.68
CA TYR A 855 93.70 -24.01 -42.83
C TYR A 855 92.96 -24.40 -44.10
N GLY A 856 93.25 -23.72 -45.22
CA GLY A 856 92.64 -24.04 -46.53
C GLY A 856 91.12 -23.81 -46.65
N GLY A 857 90.46 -23.34 -45.59
CA GLY A 857 88.99 -23.28 -45.49
C GLY A 857 88.38 -24.40 -44.63
N GLN A 858 89.19 -25.32 -44.13
CA GLN A 858 88.84 -26.32 -43.13
C GLN A 858 89.19 -25.81 -41.73
N SER A 859 88.39 -26.11 -40.71
CA SER A 859 88.65 -25.76 -39.30
C SER A 859 88.71 -27.01 -38.44
N ALA A 860 89.72 -27.15 -37.60
CA ALA A 860 89.82 -28.27 -36.66
C ALA A 860 90.60 -27.88 -35.40
N PHE A 861 90.27 -28.50 -34.27
CA PHE A 861 91.14 -28.47 -33.09
C PHE A 861 92.41 -29.28 -33.40
N VAL A 862 93.58 -28.65 -33.40
CA VAL A 862 94.87 -29.28 -33.71
C VAL A 862 95.66 -29.46 -32.40
N VAL A 863 95.86 -30.71 -31.97
CA VAL A 863 96.67 -31.05 -30.78
C VAL A 863 97.54 -32.28 -31.02
N HIS A 864 98.46 -32.58 -30.10
CA HIS A 864 99.29 -33.78 -30.17
C HIS A 864 98.64 -35.01 -29.53
N ALA A 865 99.08 -36.20 -29.95
CA ALA A 865 98.62 -37.46 -29.37
C ALA A 865 98.97 -37.53 -27.87
N GLY A 866 97.97 -37.71 -27.01
CA GLY A 866 98.13 -37.71 -25.56
C GLY A 866 98.32 -36.32 -24.92
N GLU A 867 98.05 -35.25 -25.67
CA GLU A 867 97.77 -33.91 -25.13
C GLU A 867 96.28 -33.77 -24.83
N ASP A 868 95.95 -33.01 -23.79
CA ASP A 868 94.58 -32.79 -23.33
C ASP A 868 93.89 -31.72 -24.20
N LEU A 869 92.79 -32.07 -24.89
CA LEU A 869 91.89 -31.13 -25.55
C LEU A 869 90.66 -30.91 -24.66
N THR A 870 90.44 -29.67 -24.22
CA THR A 870 89.20 -29.25 -23.53
C THR A 870 88.28 -28.53 -24.50
N VAL A 871 87.00 -28.93 -24.56
CA VAL A 871 85.99 -28.30 -25.44
C VAL A 871 84.79 -27.84 -24.62
N PRO A 872 84.62 -26.52 -24.43
CA PRO A 872 83.39 -25.94 -23.87
C PRO A 872 82.21 -26.06 -24.83
N VAL A 873 81.01 -26.24 -24.28
CA VAL A 873 79.75 -26.26 -25.01
C VAL A 873 78.76 -25.36 -24.28
N GLY A 874 78.20 -24.39 -24.99
CA GLY A 874 77.10 -23.55 -24.51
C GLY A 874 75.73 -24.18 -24.81
N SER A 875 74.81 -24.03 -23.86
CA SER A 875 73.38 -24.34 -24.02
C SER A 875 72.53 -23.27 -23.33
N GLU A 876 71.69 -22.60 -24.12
CA GLU A 876 70.48 -21.89 -23.68
C GLU A 876 69.28 -22.85 -23.79
N ASP A 877 68.41 -22.84 -22.77
CA ASP A 877 67.13 -23.57 -22.71
C ASP A 877 66.09 -22.70 -21.96
N PRO A 878 64.88 -22.47 -22.50
CA PRO A 878 63.82 -21.73 -21.81
C PRO A 878 63.25 -22.44 -20.57
N GLY A 879 63.24 -23.78 -20.55
CA GLY A 879 62.67 -24.60 -19.48
C GLY A 879 63.57 -24.72 -18.24
N SER A 880 63.05 -25.39 -17.22
CA SER A 880 63.71 -25.65 -15.93
C SER A 880 64.44 -27.00 -15.92
N ASP A 881 65.14 -27.32 -17.01
CA ASP A 881 65.57 -28.70 -17.31
C ASP A 881 67.00 -29.06 -16.87
N ASP A 882 67.17 -30.31 -16.48
CA ASP A 882 68.46 -30.91 -16.10
C ASP A 882 69.27 -31.31 -17.34
N LEU A 883 69.91 -30.31 -17.96
CA LEU A 883 70.68 -30.49 -19.19
C LEU A 883 71.85 -31.48 -19.05
N ALA A 884 71.81 -32.54 -19.87
CA ALA A 884 72.86 -33.54 -20.05
C ALA A 884 73.63 -33.29 -21.34
N PHE A 885 74.91 -32.98 -21.20
CA PHE A 885 75.87 -32.77 -22.27
C PHE A 885 76.65 -34.07 -22.51
N GLU A 886 76.62 -34.62 -23.73
CA GLU A 886 77.44 -35.75 -24.16
C GLU A 886 78.45 -35.32 -25.24
N TRP A 887 79.75 -35.48 -24.97
CA TRP A 887 80.83 -35.32 -25.95
C TRP A 887 81.19 -36.68 -26.52
N ALA A 888 80.85 -36.91 -27.79
CA ALA A 888 81.24 -38.09 -28.54
C ALA A 888 82.54 -37.81 -29.32
N TRP A 889 83.69 -38.12 -28.73
CA TRP A 889 85.03 -37.78 -29.24
C TRP A 889 85.44 -38.49 -30.55
N GLY A 890 84.62 -39.38 -31.10
CA GLY A 890 84.87 -40.01 -32.41
C GLY A 890 85.93 -41.12 -32.44
N ASP A 891 86.72 -41.31 -31.38
CA ASP A 891 87.61 -42.47 -31.20
C ASP A 891 86.92 -43.68 -30.52
N GLY A 892 85.68 -43.48 -30.08
CA GLY A 892 84.86 -44.44 -29.34
C GLY A 892 84.78 -44.18 -27.84
N ALA A 893 85.45 -43.14 -27.33
CA ALA A 893 85.19 -42.57 -26.01
C ALA A 893 84.00 -41.59 -26.05
N THR A 894 83.34 -41.46 -24.91
CA THR A 894 82.26 -40.50 -24.64
C THR A 894 82.42 -39.98 -23.23
N ASP A 895 82.29 -38.67 -23.03
CA ASP A 895 82.15 -38.06 -21.71
C ASP A 895 80.76 -37.44 -21.57
N THR A 896 80.21 -37.48 -20.35
CA THR A 896 78.89 -36.94 -20.05
C THR A 896 78.95 -36.05 -18.81
N VAL A 897 78.44 -34.84 -18.91
CA VAL A 897 78.25 -33.91 -17.78
C VAL A 897 76.76 -33.60 -17.68
N VAL A 898 76.19 -33.72 -16.48
CA VAL A 898 74.79 -33.36 -16.22
C VAL A 898 74.79 -32.13 -15.32
N SER A 899 74.21 -31.04 -15.83
CA SER A 899 74.07 -29.77 -15.12
C SER A 899 72.65 -29.68 -14.59
N LEU A 900 72.50 -29.87 -13.28
CA LEU A 900 71.18 -29.90 -12.64
C LEU A 900 70.66 -28.48 -12.37
N VAL A 901 69.34 -28.30 -12.40
CA VAL A 901 68.65 -27.07 -11.97
C VAL A 901 68.70 -26.91 -10.46
N ASN A 902 68.42 -28.00 -9.72
CA ASN A 902 68.28 -28.00 -8.26
C ASN A 902 69.32 -28.88 -7.52
N PRO A 903 70.64 -28.69 -7.76
CA PRO A 903 71.68 -29.57 -7.25
C PRO A 903 71.71 -29.68 -5.71
N PRO A 904 71.90 -30.89 -5.15
CA PRO A 904 72.39 -32.10 -5.79
C PRO A 904 71.29 -33.09 -6.23
N LEU A 905 70.04 -32.66 -6.30
CA LEU A 905 68.93 -33.50 -6.76
C LEU A 905 68.57 -33.13 -8.20
N PRO A 906 68.03 -34.07 -8.99
CA PRO A 906 67.36 -33.74 -10.23
C PRO A 906 66.14 -32.87 -9.98
N ASP A 907 65.73 -32.12 -11.00
CA ASP A 907 64.43 -31.45 -10.97
C ASP A 907 63.29 -32.48 -11.02
N PRO A 908 62.14 -32.22 -10.36
CA PRO A 908 61.01 -33.14 -10.40
C PRO A 908 59.99 -32.68 -11.44
N SER A 909 59.84 -33.39 -12.56
CA SER A 909 58.75 -33.10 -13.50
C SER A 909 57.35 -33.39 -12.90
N PRO A 910 56.38 -32.44 -12.95
CA PRO A 910 56.50 -31.08 -13.51
C PRO A 910 57.26 -30.09 -12.60
N SER A 911 58.18 -29.30 -13.15
CA SER A 911 59.01 -28.38 -12.37
C SER A 911 58.20 -27.36 -11.56
N PRO A 912 58.43 -27.24 -10.23
CA PRO A 912 57.73 -26.29 -9.37
C PRO A 912 58.36 -24.89 -9.34
N SER A 913 59.28 -24.59 -10.27
CA SER A 913 59.96 -23.31 -10.35
C SER A 913 60.29 -22.97 -11.81
N VAL A 914 60.26 -21.69 -12.15
CA VAL A 914 60.69 -21.19 -13.46
C VAL A 914 62.17 -20.80 -13.38
N GLN A 915 63.06 -21.59 -13.98
CA GLN A 915 64.53 -21.45 -13.92
C GLN A 915 65.21 -21.74 -15.28
N PRO A 916 65.02 -20.87 -16.31
CA PRO A 916 65.67 -20.99 -17.61
C PRO A 916 67.18 -21.20 -17.52
N ARG A 917 67.73 -22.00 -18.44
CA ARG A 917 69.14 -22.37 -18.50
C ARG A 917 69.88 -21.46 -19.48
N ASP A 918 71.02 -20.94 -19.05
CA ASP A 918 72.07 -20.35 -19.88
C ASP A 918 73.39 -20.75 -19.22
N ILE A 919 73.97 -21.84 -19.71
CA ILE A 919 75.11 -22.51 -19.10
C ILE A 919 76.15 -22.94 -20.12
N THR A 920 77.37 -23.15 -19.64
CA THR A 920 78.47 -23.71 -20.41
C THR A 920 79.15 -24.78 -19.57
N GLU A 921 79.20 -25.99 -20.09
CA GLU A 921 79.94 -27.11 -19.51
C GLU A 921 81.15 -27.44 -20.39
N GLU A 922 82.18 -28.07 -19.82
CA GLU A 922 83.40 -28.45 -20.55
C GLU A 922 83.83 -29.88 -20.24
N ALA A 923 84.30 -30.61 -21.25
CA ALA A 923 84.93 -31.91 -21.10
C ALA A 923 86.35 -31.90 -21.68
N THR A 924 87.23 -32.74 -21.14
CA THR A 924 88.64 -32.83 -21.52
C THR A 924 89.01 -34.26 -21.91
N HIS A 925 89.52 -34.46 -23.12
CA HIS A 925 89.95 -35.77 -23.63
C HIS A 925 91.33 -35.72 -24.30
N ALA A 926 92.05 -36.84 -24.21
CA ALA A 926 93.40 -36.98 -24.74
C ALA A 926 93.51 -38.18 -25.68
N TYR A 927 93.59 -37.89 -26.98
CA TYR A 927 93.59 -38.89 -28.04
C TYR A 927 94.93 -39.63 -28.12
N VAL A 928 94.92 -40.94 -27.93
CA VAL A 928 96.16 -41.75 -27.88
C VAL A 928 96.78 -42.00 -29.26
N GLU A 929 95.95 -42.04 -30.32
CA GLU A 929 96.40 -42.28 -31.69
C GLU A 929 96.23 -41.01 -32.55
N ALA A 930 97.27 -40.66 -33.28
CA ALA A 930 97.27 -39.55 -34.22
C ALA A 930 96.41 -39.88 -35.45
N CYS A 931 95.25 -39.25 -35.57
CA CYS A 931 94.26 -39.45 -36.63
C CYS A 931 93.39 -38.19 -36.82
N LEU A 932 92.42 -38.26 -37.73
CA LEU A 932 91.33 -37.30 -37.87
C LEU A 932 90.07 -37.88 -37.21
N TYR A 933 89.46 -37.12 -36.31
CA TYR A 933 88.25 -37.50 -35.57
C TYR A 933 87.12 -36.50 -35.83
N GLN A 934 85.89 -36.92 -35.54
CA GLN A 934 84.72 -36.05 -35.49
C GLN A 934 84.27 -36.01 -34.04
N LEU A 935 84.25 -34.84 -33.44
CA LEU A 935 83.63 -34.58 -32.15
C LEU A 935 82.17 -34.21 -32.43
N GLY A 936 81.25 -35.10 -32.06
CA GLY A 936 79.84 -34.74 -31.96
C GLY A 936 79.53 -34.34 -30.52
N VAL A 937 78.68 -33.34 -30.34
CA VAL A 937 78.11 -32.98 -29.04
C VAL A 937 76.60 -33.06 -29.13
N THR A 938 76.00 -33.71 -28.15
CA THR A 938 74.54 -33.72 -27.93
C THR A 938 74.24 -33.06 -26.59
N VAL A 939 73.26 -32.17 -26.56
CA VAL A 939 72.63 -31.69 -25.32
C VAL A 939 71.19 -32.20 -25.33
N THR A 940 70.79 -32.87 -24.26
CA THR A 940 69.39 -33.23 -23.99
C THR A 940 68.96 -32.60 -22.67
N ASP A 941 67.74 -32.13 -22.62
CA ASP A 941 66.96 -31.94 -21.38
C ASP A 941 66.60 -33.31 -20.75
N ASP A 942 65.78 -33.30 -19.70
CA ASP A 942 65.23 -34.51 -19.08
C ASP A 942 63.74 -34.78 -19.39
N ASP A 943 63.07 -33.88 -20.11
CA ASP A 943 61.67 -33.99 -20.53
C ASP A 943 61.51 -34.55 -21.98
N GLY A 944 62.53 -34.44 -22.84
CA GLY A 944 62.76 -35.27 -24.03
C GLY A 944 63.22 -34.59 -25.33
N GLY A 945 63.49 -33.29 -25.32
CA GLY A 945 64.08 -32.54 -26.42
C GLY A 945 65.60 -32.74 -26.58
N SER A 946 66.17 -32.23 -27.67
CA SER A 946 67.62 -32.34 -27.91
C SER A 946 68.16 -31.43 -29.02
N ALA A 947 69.37 -30.89 -28.79
CA ALA A 947 70.19 -30.28 -29.83
C ALA A 947 71.54 -30.97 -30.00
N ASN A 948 72.15 -30.74 -31.17
CA ASN A 948 73.44 -31.33 -31.54
C ASN A 948 74.30 -30.33 -32.31
N ASP A 949 75.61 -30.39 -32.11
CA ASP A 949 76.62 -29.66 -32.88
C ASP A 949 77.85 -30.56 -33.15
N ASP A 950 78.60 -30.28 -34.20
CA ASP A 950 79.71 -31.15 -34.68
C ASP A 950 80.97 -30.32 -34.99
N ALA A 951 82.13 -30.78 -34.50
CA ALA A 951 83.44 -30.18 -34.77
C ALA A 951 84.49 -31.23 -35.21
N VAL A 952 85.52 -30.78 -35.93
CA VAL A 952 86.61 -31.66 -36.38
C VAL A 952 87.79 -31.58 -35.40
N VAL A 953 88.36 -32.73 -35.05
CA VAL A 953 89.57 -32.81 -34.22
C VAL A 953 90.69 -33.51 -35.00
N LEU A 954 91.87 -32.91 -35.02
CA LEU A 954 93.03 -33.35 -35.78
C LEU A 954 94.20 -33.59 -34.83
N ILE A 955 94.57 -34.86 -34.67
CA ILE A 955 95.58 -35.28 -33.71
C ILE A 955 96.87 -35.64 -34.46
N THR A 956 97.93 -34.88 -34.22
CA THR A 956 99.25 -35.19 -34.78
C THR A 956 100.05 -36.14 -33.87
N GLY A 957 101.08 -36.80 -34.40
CA GLY A 957 101.96 -37.66 -33.61
C GLY A 957 102.89 -36.91 -32.65
N ASN A 958 103.86 -37.65 -32.08
CA ASN A 958 104.87 -37.15 -31.13
C ASN A 958 106.31 -37.45 -31.61
N ALA A 959 106.60 -37.28 -32.91
CA ALA A 959 107.86 -37.70 -33.50
C ALA A 959 109.03 -36.71 -33.26
N ASP A 960 109.52 -36.66 -32.01
CA ASP A 960 110.74 -35.92 -31.58
C ASP A 960 112.01 -36.35 -32.35
N ASP A 961 112.09 -37.62 -32.74
CA ASP A 961 113.24 -38.18 -33.45
C ASP A 961 113.25 -37.71 -34.91
N ARG A 962 114.16 -36.78 -35.23
CA ARG A 962 114.50 -36.33 -36.60
C ARG A 962 115.14 -37.45 -37.42
N GLY A 963 114.32 -38.44 -37.76
CA GLY A 963 114.67 -39.77 -38.24
C GLY A 963 115.14 -39.84 -39.69
N ASN A 964 115.95 -38.89 -40.15
CA ASN A 964 116.73 -38.98 -41.39
C ASN A 964 115.87 -39.34 -42.63
N ASP A 965 114.95 -38.44 -42.98
CA ASP A 965 114.89 -37.80 -44.31
C ASP A 965 114.40 -38.62 -45.52
N ALA A 966 114.32 -39.92 -45.35
CA ALA A 966 113.65 -40.86 -46.24
C ALA A 966 112.77 -41.83 -45.44
N PHE A 967 112.45 -41.49 -44.19
CA PHE A 967 111.79 -42.38 -43.24
C PHE A 967 110.40 -42.82 -43.72
N TRP A 968 109.47 -41.90 -44.03
CA TRP A 968 108.14 -42.22 -44.58
C TRP A 968 108.21 -42.98 -45.90
N LYS A 969 109.15 -42.57 -46.77
CA LYS A 969 109.48 -43.26 -48.03
C LYS A 969 109.87 -44.72 -47.77
N ASN A 970 110.42 -45.08 -46.61
CA ASN A 970 110.74 -46.48 -46.26
C ASN A 970 109.59 -47.20 -45.52
N GLN A 971 108.84 -46.53 -44.63
CA GLN A 971 107.69 -47.15 -43.94
C GLN A 971 106.59 -47.58 -44.93
N ILE A 972 106.27 -46.73 -45.92
CA ILE A 972 105.17 -46.97 -46.88
C ILE A 972 105.59 -47.92 -48.03
N LYS A 973 106.86 -47.89 -48.48
CA LYS A 973 107.34 -48.68 -49.64
C LYS A 973 107.68 -50.14 -49.36
N HIS A 974 107.89 -50.54 -48.10
CA HIS A 974 108.36 -51.89 -47.78
C HIS A 974 107.27 -52.71 -47.07
N VAL A 975 106.76 -53.73 -47.76
CA VAL A 975 105.88 -54.76 -47.20
C VAL A 975 106.76 -55.95 -46.78
N GLY A 976 106.77 -56.31 -45.50
CA GLY A 976 107.48 -57.50 -44.99
C GLY A 976 108.81 -57.27 -44.25
N LYS A 977 109.05 -56.08 -43.69
CA LYS A 977 110.09 -55.82 -42.68
C LYS A 977 109.46 -55.15 -41.45
N PRO A 978 110.12 -55.14 -40.27
CA PRO A 978 109.63 -54.38 -39.12
C PRO A 978 109.42 -52.92 -39.52
N ARG A 979 108.23 -52.39 -39.20
CA ARG A 979 107.89 -50.97 -39.34
C ARG A 979 107.84 -50.36 -37.95
N ASN A 980 108.03 -49.04 -37.89
CA ASN A 980 107.81 -48.28 -36.66
C ASN A 980 106.35 -47.90 -36.47
N TYR A 981 105.57 -47.91 -37.56
CA TYR A 981 104.14 -47.62 -37.59
C TYR A 981 103.40 -48.79 -38.27
N THR A 982 102.22 -49.11 -37.77
CA THR A 982 101.29 -50.10 -38.33
C THR A 982 100.70 -49.64 -39.66
N ALA A 983 99.80 -50.43 -40.25
CA ALA A 983 99.04 -49.97 -41.40
C ALA A 983 98.01 -48.88 -41.02
N ALA A 984 97.35 -49.03 -39.87
CA ALA A 984 96.31 -48.11 -39.40
C ALA A 984 96.86 -46.72 -39.08
N GLU A 985 97.95 -46.61 -38.29
CA GLU A 985 98.60 -45.32 -37.99
C GLU A 985 99.01 -44.57 -39.27
N LEU A 986 99.52 -45.29 -40.27
CA LEU A 986 99.88 -44.69 -41.57
C LEU A 986 98.66 -44.31 -42.42
N GLU A 987 97.50 -44.94 -42.23
CA GLU A 987 96.24 -44.56 -42.88
C GLU A 987 95.61 -43.36 -42.20
N CYS A 988 95.65 -43.29 -40.86
CA CYS A 988 95.30 -42.10 -40.09
C CYS A 988 96.15 -40.87 -40.46
N PHE A 989 97.47 -41.01 -40.62
CA PHE A 989 98.29 -39.91 -41.13
C PHE A 989 97.86 -39.45 -42.53
N LEU A 990 97.42 -40.37 -43.39
CA LEU A 990 96.91 -40.03 -44.72
C LEU A 990 95.52 -39.39 -44.68
N SER A 991 94.69 -39.68 -43.67
CA SER A 991 93.44 -38.96 -43.41
C SER A 991 93.70 -37.51 -43.00
N ILE A 992 94.70 -37.26 -42.15
CA ILE A 992 95.18 -35.91 -41.80
C ILE A 992 95.70 -35.18 -43.05
N VAL A 993 96.51 -35.86 -43.87
CA VAL A 993 96.99 -35.30 -45.15
C VAL A 993 95.82 -34.99 -46.08
N GLY A 994 94.83 -35.87 -46.18
CA GLY A 994 93.64 -35.67 -47.03
C GLY A 994 92.79 -34.49 -46.59
N TYR A 995 92.62 -34.29 -45.28
CA TYR A 995 91.85 -33.17 -44.74
C TYR A 995 92.51 -31.81 -44.98
N LEU A 996 93.84 -31.72 -44.80
CA LEU A 996 94.56 -30.44 -44.94
C LEU A 996 95.08 -30.17 -46.37
N SER A 997 95.51 -31.18 -47.12
CA SER A 997 96.19 -30.97 -48.40
C SER A 997 95.22 -30.77 -49.56
N THR A 998 95.15 -29.54 -50.06
CA THR A 998 94.44 -29.21 -51.30
C THR A 998 94.96 -30.00 -52.51
N VAL A 999 96.23 -30.42 -52.50
CA VAL A 999 96.80 -31.26 -53.57
C VAL A 999 96.35 -32.72 -53.48
N PHE A 1000 96.33 -33.31 -52.28
CA PHE A 1000 96.04 -34.74 -52.10
C PHE A 1000 94.54 -35.04 -51.94
N ASP A 1001 93.71 -34.03 -51.63
CA ASP A 1001 92.25 -34.09 -51.77
C ASP A 1001 91.82 -33.89 -53.23
N GLU A 1002 92.17 -32.75 -53.87
CA GLU A 1002 91.58 -32.37 -55.15
C GLU A 1002 92.33 -32.88 -56.40
N SER A 1003 93.67 -32.92 -56.39
CA SER A 1003 94.46 -33.11 -57.63
C SER A 1003 95.10 -34.49 -57.80
N THR A 1004 95.54 -35.14 -56.73
CA THR A 1004 96.31 -36.39 -56.78
C THR A 1004 95.97 -37.22 -55.55
N ASP A 1005 95.02 -38.15 -55.67
CA ASP A 1005 94.60 -39.01 -54.55
C ASP A 1005 95.79 -39.75 -53.89
N ALA A 1006 95.98 -39.50 -52.59
CA ALA A 1006 96.94 -40.21 -51.74
C ALA A 1006 96.29 -40.87 -50.50
N SER A 1007 94.95 -40.95 -50.46
CA SER A 1007 94.13 -41.38 -49.30
C SER A 1007 94.44 -42.77 -48.74
N THR A 1008 95.07 -43.65 -49.50
CA THR A 1008 95.40 -45.02 -49.08
C THR A 1008 96.89 -45.33 -49.19
N LEU A 1009 97.39 -46.28 -48.39
CA LEU A 1009 98.80 -46.72 -48.44
C LEU A 1009 99.27 -47.21 -49.81
N ALA A 1010 98.35 -47.64 -50.68
CA ALA A 1010 98.68 -48.02 -52.05
C ALA A 1010 98.93 -46.78 -52.92
N LEU A 1011 98.06 -45.77 -52.82
CA LEU A 1011 98.12 -44.54 -53.61
C LEU A 1011 99.24 -43.62 -53.12
N ALA A 1012 99.37 -43.43 -51.81
CA ALA A 1012 100.52 -42.76 -51.19
C ALA A 1012 101.86 -43.42 -51.58
N ARG A 1013 101.92 -44.76 -51.66
CA ARG A 1013 103.11 -45.47 -52.17
C ARG A 1013 103.39 -45.10 -53.62
N ASP A 1014 102.39 -45.08 -54.49
CA ASP A 1014 102.57 -44.77 -55.90
C ASP A 1014 102.98 -43.30 -56.13
N VAL A 1015 102.53 -42.35 -55.29
CA VAL A 1015 103.10 -40.99 -55.23
C VAL A 1015 104.56 -41.03 -54.81
N LEU A 1016 104.88 -41.59 -53.63
CA LEU A 1016 106.25 -41.64 -53.08
C LEU A 1016 107.24 -42.44 -53.95
N GLU A 1017 106.80 -43.40 -54.75
CA GLU A 1017 107.60 -44.13 -55.74
C GLU A 1017 107.68 -43.44 -57.10
N GLY A 1018 106.83 -42.45 -57.37
CA GLY A 1018 106.83 -41.68 -58.61
C GLY A 1018 106.16 -42.43 -59.76
N LYS A 1019 105.19 -43.27 -59.43
CA LYS A 1019 104.28 -43.93 -60.37
C LYS A 1019 103.02 -43.11 -60.62
N SER A 1020 102.67 -42.20 -59.71
CA SER A 1020 101.60 -41.21 -59.92
C SER A 1020 101.85 -40.36 -61.18
N SER A 1021 100.76 -39.82 -61.72
CA SER A 1021 100.74 -38.65 -62.60
C SER A 1021 100.58 -37.42 -61.71
N PRO A 1022 101.19 -36.25 -62.01
CA PRO A 1022 101.87 -35.80 -63.23
C PRO A 1022 103.27 -36.40 -63.46
N LYS A 1023 104.01 -35.87 -64.43
CA LYS A 1023 105.41 -36.22 -64.74
C LYS A 1023 106.31 -34.99 -64.53
N GLY A 1024 107.61 -35.13 -64.78
CA GLY A 1024 108.55 -33.99 -64.68
C GLY A 1024 108.89 -33.61 -63.24
N GLU A 1025 109.08 -32.32 -62.98
CA GLU A 1025 109.35 -31.78 -61.64
C GLU A 1025 108.08 -31.74 -60.77
N ALA A 1026 106.87 -31.58 -61.32
CA ALA A 1026 105.61 -31.61 -60.57
C ALA A 1026 105.43 -32.93 -59.77
N ARG A 1027 105.75 -34.07 -60.38
CA ARG A 1027 105.72 -35.38 -59.69
C ARG A 1027 106.71 -35.46 -58.52
N LYS A 1028 107.85 -34.81 -58.66
CA LYS A 1028 108.88 -34.79 -57.60
C LYS A 1028 108.48 -33.80 -56.50
N LEU A 1029 107.77 -32.73 -56.84
CA LEU A 1029 107.17 -31.81 -55.88
C LEU A 1029 106.16 -32.54 -55.00
N GLU A 1030 105.21 -33.30 -55.58
CA GLU A 1030 104.28 -34.13 -54.81
C GLU A 1030 104.96 -35.15 -53.89
N GLN A 1031 106.05 -35.78 -54.34
CA GLN A 1031 106.83 -36.70 -53.51
C GLN A 1031 107.41 -36.06 -52.25
N GLU A 1032 107.74 -34.78 -52.32
CA GLU A 1032 108.19 -34.00 -51.18
C GLU A 1032 107.01 -33.36 -50.43
N LEU A 1033 105.92 -33.02 -51.10
CA LEU A 1033 104.71 -32.48 -50.46
C LEU A 1033 104.00 -33.52 -49.58
N LEU A 1034 103.83 -34.74 -50.09
CA LEU A 1034 103.28 -35.84 -49.31
C LEU A 1034 104.20 -36.23 -48.14
N ALA A 1035 105.52 -36.17 -48.35
CA ALA A 1035 106.47 -36.39 -47.27
C ALA A 1035 106.43 -35.28 -46.22
N ALA A 1036 106.20 -34.03 -46.61
CA ALA A 1036 106.03 -32.91 -45.68
C ALA A 1036 104.76 -33.06 -44.86
N TRP A 1037 103.60 -33.28 -45.49
CA TRP A 1037 102.35 -33.52 -44.76
C TRP A 1037 102.40 -34.77 -43.86
N LEU A 1038 103.10 -35.82 -44.26
CA LEU A 1038 103.36 -36.97 -43.37
C LEU A 1038 104.31 -36.64 -42.21
N ASN A 1039 105.24 -35.70 -42.36
CA ASN A 1039 106.02 -35.18 -41.23
C ASN A 1039 105.12 -34.41 -40.24
N PHE A 1040 104.17 -33.60 -40.75
CA PHE A 1040 103.19 -32.90 -39.90
C PHE A 1040 102.26 -33.87 -39.19
N ALA A 1041 101.62 -34.79 -39.93
CA ALA A 1041 100.69 -35.76 -39.36
C ALA A 1041 101.34 -36.65 -38.26
N ALA A 1042 102.65 -36.91 -38.37
CA ALA A 1042 103.41 -37.64 -37.36
C ALA A 1042 103.99 -36.77 -36.23
N GLY A 1043 103.77 -35.46 -36.22
CA GLY A 1043 104.27 -34.53 -35.20
C GLY A 1043 105.77 -34.26 -35.27
N SER A 1044 106.38 -34.26 -36.46
CA SER A 1044 107.74 -33.77 -36.67
C SER A 1044 107.79 -32.26 -36.93
N TYR A 1045 106.65 -31.66 -37.29
CA TYR A 1045 106.42 -30.22 -37.38
C TYR A 1045 104.96 -29.93 -37.07
N ASP A 1046 104.71 -28.77 -36.49
CA ASP A 1046 103.37 -28.19 -36.27
C ASP A 1046 103.06 -27.22 -37.42
N LEU A 1047 101.85 -26.65 -37.49
CA LEU A 1047 101.54 -25.71 -38.58
C LEU A 1047 102.40 -24.43 -38.50
N ASP A 1048 102.61 -23.89 -37.30
CA ASP A 1048 103.42 -22.68 -37.07
C ASP A 1048 104.94 -22.92 -37.06
N SER A 1049 105.38 -24.18 -36.97
CA SER A 1049 106.78 -24.58 -36.78
C SER A 1049 107.73 -23.90 -37.78
N VAL A 1050 108.76 -23.20 -37.27
CA VAL A 1050 109.64 -22.36 -38.09
C VAL A 1050 110.67 -23.20 -38.86
N VAL A 1051 110.46 -23.36 -40.17
CA VAL A 1051 111.30 -24.17 -41.06
C VAL A 1051 112.24 -23.34 -41.94
N GLN A 1052 113.30 -23.98 -42.45
CA GLN A 1052 114.31 -23.35 -43.32
C GLN A 1052 113.96 -23.57 -44.81
N ARG A 1053 113.81 -22.47 -45.55
CA ARG A 1053 113.60 -22.46 -47.00
C ARG A 1053 114.94 -22.41 -47.74
N HIS A 1054 115.10 -23.22 -48.79
CA HIS A 1054 116.34 -23.30 -49.58
C HIS A 1054 116.52 -22.09 -50.51
N LYS A 1055 115.45 -21.67 -51.20
CA LYS A 1055 115.41 -20.57 -52.17
C LYS A 1055 114.06 -19.81 -52.11
N PRO A 1056 114.09 -18.46 -51.98
CA PRO A 1056 115.20 -17.68 -51.45
C PRO A 1056 115.54 -18.14 -50.01
N LYS A 1057 116.83 -18.15 -49.67
CA LYS A 1057 117.28 -18.68 -48.37
C LYS A 1057 116.77 -17.81 -47.21
N GLY A 1058 116.01 -18.42 -46.30
CA GLY A 1058 115.44 -17.76 -45.12
C GLY A 1058 114.50 -18.69 -44.35
N THR A 1059 113.82 -18.17 -43.34
CA THR A 1059 112.78 -18.90 -42.57
C THR A 1059 111.37 -18.58 -43.09
N THR A 1060 110.41 -19.42 -42.74
CA THR A 1060 108.95 -19.32 -42.98
C THR A 1060 108.29 -20.38 -42.07
N THR A 1061 106.98 -20.35 -41.82
CA THR A 1061 106.33 -21.44 -41.05
C THR A 1061 106.16 -22.69 -41.93
N PHE A 1062 105.97 -23.86 -41.31
CA PHE A 1062 105.74 -25.10 -42.04
C PHE A 1062 104.51 -24.98 -42.94
N VAL A 1063 103.39 -24.47 -42.40
CA VAL A 1063 102.14 -24.26 -43.15
C VAL A 1063 102.30 -23.27 -44.30
N GLU A 1064 103.06 -22.18 -44.13
CA GLU A 1064 103.38 -21.25 -45.23
C GLU A 1064 104.20 -21.92 -46.35
N LEU A 1065 105.19 -22.75 -45.99
CA LEU A 1065 106.06 -23.41 -46.96
C LEU A 1065 105.28 -24.44 -47.79
N VAL A 1066 104.48 -25.25 -47.09
CA VAL A 1066 103.66 -26.28 -47.68
C VAL A 1066 102.57 -25.66 -48.53
N GLY A 1067 101.81 -24.67 -48.02
CA GLY A 1067 100.81 -23.94 -48.79
C GLY A 1067 101.37 -23.22 -50.04
N GLN A 1068 102.59 -22.64 -49.96
CA GLN A 1068 103.28 -22.10 -51.15
C GLN A 1068 103.62 -23.20 -52.18
N ALA A 1069 103.97 -24.39 -51.72
CA ALA A 1069 104.24 -25.53 -52.59
C ALA A 1069 102.96 -26.14 -53.18
N GLU A 1070 101.85 -26.15 -52.43
CA GLU A 1070 100.52 -26.55 -52.91
C GLU A 1070 100.04 -25.60 -53.99
N ALA A 1071 100.05 -24.29 -53.75
CA ALA A 1071 99.60 -23.29 -54.70
C ALA A 1071 100.40 -23.35 -56.02
N VAL A 1072 101.72 -23.49 -55.94
CA VAL A 1072 102.59 -23.68 -57.12
C VAL A 1072 102.37 -25.03 -57.81
N ARG A 1073 101.99 -26.09 -57.07
CA ARG A 1073 101.62 -27.39 -57.67
C ARG A 1073 100.27 -27.30 -58.38
N LEU A 1074 99.28 -26.61 -57.83
CA LEU A 1074 97.92 -26.52 -58.37
C LEU A 1074 97.80 -25.52 -59.53
N ASP A 1075 98.62 -24.46 -59.57
CA ASP A 1075 98.65 -23.53 -60.69
C ASP A 1075 99.15 -24.24 -61.99
N PRO A 1076 98.30 -24.39 -63.03
CA PRO A 1076 98.68 -25.05 -64.28
C PRO A 1076 99.65 -24.22 -65.14
N THR A 1077 99.94 -22.97 -64.75
CA THR A 1077 100.91 -22.08 -65.43
C THR A 1077 102.31 -22.15 -64.84
N SER A 1078 102.48 -22.77 -63.66
CA SER A 1078 103.76 -22.95 -62.98
C SER A 1078 104.84 -23.58 -63.87
N THR A 1079 106.02 -22.95 -63.92
CA THR A 1079 107.12 -23.47 -64.72
C THR A 1079 107.85 -24.61 -64.01
N GLU A 1080 108.53 -25.46 -64.79
CA GLU A 1080 109.48 -26.47 -64.28
C GLU A 1080 110.57 -25.87 -63.37
N LYS A 1081 110.83 -24.56 -63.44
CA LYS A 1081 111.74 -23.86 -62.52
C LYS A 1081 111.09 -23.64 -61.14
N GLU A 1082 109.85 -23.12 -61.10
CA GLU A 1082 109.12 -22.87 -59.85
C GLU A 1082 108.75 -24.17 -59.13
N LEU A 1083 108.28 -25.18 -59.87
CA LEU A 1083 108.03 -26.52 -59.34
C LEU A 1083 109.29 -27.12 -58.71
N LYS A 1084 110.45 -26.96 -59.37
CA LYS A 1084 111.74 -27.41 -58.86
C LYS A 1084 112.21 -26.60 -57.66
N GLU A 1085 111.93 -25.30 -57.61
CA GLU A 1085 112.27 -24.41 -56.49
C GLU A 1085 111.49 -24.80 -55.24
N GLN A 1086 110.18 -24.97 -55.33
CA GLN A 1086 109.38 -25.45 -54.20
C GLN A 1086 109.72 -26.89 -53.81
N ARG A 1087 110.09 -27.75 -54.76
CA ARG A 1087 110.58 -29.10 -54.44
C ARG A 1087 111.91 -29.03 -53.69
N GLU A 1088 112.83 -28.15 -54.07
CA GLU A 1088 114.08 -27.93 -53.32
C GLU A 1088 113.83 -27.32 -51.94
N ASN A 1089 112.77 -26.54 -51.77
CA ASN A 1089 112.34 -26.01 -50.48
C ASN A 1089 111.72 -27.07 -49.56
N LEU A 1090 110.79 -27.89 -50.04
CA LEU A 1090 110.25 -29.01 -49.26
C LEU A 1090 111.30 -30.09 -49.02
N ASN A 1091 112.19 -30.35 -49.98
CA ASN A 1091 113.32 -31.25 -49.76
C ASN A 1091 114.25 -30.76 -48.63
N GLN A 1092 114.39 -29.45 -48.43
CA GLN A 1092 115.17 -28.88 -47.32
C GLN A 1092 114.53 -29.11 -45.94
N VAL A 1093 113.21 -29.38 -45.87
CA VAL A 1093 112.46 -29.70 -44.65
C VAL A 1093 112.34 -31.21 -44.47
N ASN A 1094 112.03 -31.93 -45.53
CA ASN A 1094 112.02 -33.40 -45.52
C ASN A 1094 113.41 -34.03 -45.45
N ASN A 1095 114.50 -33.24 -45.43
CA ASN A 1095 115.86 -33.78 -45.40
C ASN A 1095 116.80 -33.12 -44.36
N HIS A 1096 116.27 -32.50 -43.28
CA HIS A 1096 117.07 -31.83 -42.21
C HIS A 1096 116.33 -31.62 -40.87
#